data_AF-A0A4S2CVF9-F1
#
_entry.id   AF-A0A4S2CVF9-F1
#
_cell.length_a   1.000
_cell.length_b   1.000
_cell.length_c   1.000
_cell.angle_alpha   90.00
_cell.angle_beta   90.00
_cell.angle_gamma   90.00
#
_symmetry.space_group_name_H-M   'P 1'
#
loop_
_entity.id
_entity.type
_entity.pdbx_description
1 polymer ?
#
loop_
_entity_poly.entity_id
_entity_poly.type
_entity_poly.pdbx_seq_one_letter_code
_entity_poly.pdbx_strand_id
1 'polypeptide(L)'
;MMADTFGRFAALPIGPLLAARDGGLTLSTTAAAEIHHMARSDVALDHGTFGAEFAVWGDDPMAAVVGVATAGASLTTFPGGDAAGIGWNLGAGTVLFDGGPVAAGLPVLVKGEIAGVLVEVGAPTRLKLYRNGVLVHQRDIGLTGPLHFAASLAATEAGGLCMAVNAGQWGASSPAAQVGWRLPAASPAVARLADADWLTAPGDSPANARFEGVLADGITLISEINFWPWGGEPVSQTSAAECQALDADGVLDDLALSGASGAPAQVRVGPADGMLADTHAAYRFSLDRIEINDDGTKRIYFRDAHDDLDEVINRSVFLPNIPGLAWKPQPVLIGAVASVPAMGANSDATAMFVADSRIYTDTVLDRGDAMEAGTFSLSPDGQQLLMRSPPVMPVVTDASSVGPGPAPATLQQAMADIMGRVGKAAWSGTDCAAIDAATGYAGVGYYAGTAITGRDAMNAILPSYGVGCYQDADGALRFVQVAAPEEWAGELAFDLAGGDLAEDLLAVPDEAPNLTRRMAYRPNAQALSASDLVTDVVDMPQWRRDELMGLFRAQVYGAGAMHPHYRRADGADPVLSLFWNGADAQAEIDRVVAMYRVQRFFYRVSVQGDQELAPHPGQVGRIAYSRYGLEAGKQVLVRRVERNPATGDVVLTLWG
;
A
#
# COMPACT_ATOMS: atom_id res chain seq x y z
N MET A 1 -5.17 -8.97 -11.40
CA MET A 1 -5.92 -8.60 -10.18
C MET A 1 -7.41 -8.82 -10.40
N MET A 2 -8.00 -9.86 -9.82
CA MET A 2 -9.45 -9.87 -9.61
C MET A 2 -9.71 -8.82 -8.53
N ALA A 3 -10.43 -7.74 -8.86
CA ALA A 3 -10.91 -6.83 -7.83
C ALA A 3 -11.75 -7.65 -6.84
N ASP A 4 -11.34 -7.68 -5.56
CA ASP A 4 -12.11 -8.34 -4.50
C ASP A 4 -13.56 -7.84 -4.60
N THR A 5 -14.49 -8.76 -4.84
CA THR A 5 -15.90 -8.40 -4.91
C THR A 5 -16.42 -8.39 -3.49
N PHE A 6 -16.46 -7.19 -2.91
CA PHE A 6 -17.02 -6.95 -1.59
C PHE A 6 -18.53 -7.06 -1.61
N GLY A 7 -19.06 -7.58 -0.50
CA GLY A 7 -20.48 -7.64 -0.28
C GLY A 7 -21.11 -6.28 0.05
N ARG A 8 -22.37 -6.14 -0.31
CA ARG A 8 -23.16 -4.89 -0.17
C ARG A 8 -24.64 -5.17 0.10
N PHE A 9 -25.39 -4.16 0.52
CA PHE A 9 -26.85 -4.30 0.59
C PHE A 9 -27.42 -4.59 -0.79
N ALA A 10 -28.21 -5.65 -0.90
CA ALA A 10 -28.89 -6.02 -2.13
C ALA A 10 -29.92 -4.94 -2.49
N ALA A 11 -29.92 -4.50 -3.74
CA ALA A 11 -30.96 -3.60 -4.25
C ALA A 11 -32.33 -4.30 -4.31
N LEU A 12 -32.33 -5.61 -4.60
CA LEU A 12 -33.50 -6.48 -4.57
C LEU A 12 -33.07 -7.92 -4.21
N PRO A 13 -33.89 -8.67 -3.44
CA PRO A 13 -35.08 -8.22 -2.74
C PRO A 13 -34.72 -7.43 -1.46
N ILE A 14 -35.47 -6.37 -1.16
CA ILE A 14 -35.27 -5.49 0.00
C ILE A 14 -36.63 -5.21 0.67
N GLY A 15 -36.64 -5.02 2.00
CA GLY A 15 -37.83 -4.66 2.75
C GLY A 15 -38.46 -3.35 2.25
N PRO A 16 -39.79 -3.21 2.35
CA PRO A 16 -40.45 -1.98 1.92
C PRO A 16 -39.94 -0.79 2.72
N LEU A 17 -39.99 0.39 2.11
CA LEU A 17 -39.53 1.66 2.70
C LEU A 17 -38.02 1.75 2.99
N LEU A 18 -37.24 0.76 2.56
CA LEU A 18 -35.78 0.80 2.57
C LEU A 18 -35.24 0.87 1.14
N ALA A 19 -34.11 1.55 0.98
CA ALA A 19 -33.36 1.59 -0.27
C ALA A 19 -31.87 1.45 -0.04
N ALA A 20 -31.25 0.54 -0.79
CA ALA A 20 -29.81 0.48 -0.97
C ALA A 20 -29.38 1.62 -1.91
N ARG A 21 -28.40 2.43 -1.50
CA ARG A 21 -27.83 3.55 -2.26
C ARG A 21 -26.32 3.37 -2.40
N ASP A 22 -25.67 4.25 -3.17
CA ASP A 22 -24.21 4.28 -3.35
C ASP A 22 -23.63 2.92 -3.79
N GLY A 23 -24.27 2.29 -4.79
CA GLY A 23 -23.87 0.97 -5.28
C GLY A 23 -24.11 -0.18 -4.29
N GLY A 24 -24.89 0.05 -3.22
CA GLY A 24 -25.21 -0.90 -2.15
C GLY A 24 -24.43 -0.68 -0.85
N LEU A 25 -23.55 0.33 -0.80
CA LEU A 25 -22.74 0.63 0.40
C LEU A 25 -23.54 1.32 1.50
N THR A 26 -24.71 1.86 1.18
CA THR A 26 -25.58 2.52 2.15
C THR A 26 -27.01 2.00 2.10
N LEU A 27 -27.63 2.01 3.27
CA LEU A 27 -29.04 1.72 3.48
C LEU A 27 -29.72 2.97 4.05
N SER A 28 -30.89 3.31 3.53
CA SER A 28 -31.65 4.49 3.96
C SER A 28 -33.14 4.22 3.94
N THR A 29 -33.90 4.95 4.76
CA THR A 29 -35.37 4.96 4.67
C THR A 29 -35.82 5.81 3.48
N THR A 30 -36.89 5.39 2.79
CA THR A 30 -37.46 6.14 1.65
C THR A 30 -38.68 7.00 2.02
N ALA A 31 -39.19 6.82 3.23
CA ALA A 31 -40.27 7.59 3.85
C ALA A 31 -40.23 7.34 5.37
N ALA A 32 -41.23 7.86 6.12
CA ALA A 32 -41.47 7.42 7.49
C ALA A 32 -41.60 5.89 7.54
N ALA A 33 -40.78 5.23 8.35
CA ALA A 33 -40.63 3.79 8.38
C ALA A 33 -40.51 3.29 9.82
N GLU A 34 -41.18 2.18 10.11
CA GLU A 34 -40.99 1.45 11.37
C GLU A 34 -39.80 0.48 11.24
N ILE A 35 -39.36 -0.08 12.38
CA ILE A 35 -38.19 -0.98 12.40
C ILE A 35 -38.42 -2.31 11.65
N HIS A 36 -39.67 -2.63 11.31
CA HIS A 36 -40.09 -3.90 10.72
C HIS A 36 -39.84 -4.02 9.22
N HIS A 37 -38.67 -3.58 8.76
CA HIS A 37 -38.23 -3.69 7.36
C HIS A 37 -36.76 -4.10 7.34
N MET A 38 -36.40 -5.11 6.55
CA MET A 38 -35.05 -5.65 6.53
C MET A 38 -34.45 -5.60 5.12
N ALA A 39 -33.22 -5.10 5.05
CA ALA A 39 -32.32 -5.30 3.92
C ALA A 39 -31.40 -6.48 4.21
N ARG A 40 -31.03 -7.20 3.15
CA ARG A 40 -30.05 -8.29 3.22
C ARG A 40 -28.88 -8.03 2.30
N SER A 41 -27.82 -8.74 2.60
CA SER A 41 -26.59 -8.84 1.84
C SER A 41 -26.82 -9.48 0.47
N ASP A 42 -26.13 -9.01 -0.58
CA ASP A 42 -26.21 -9.57 -1.94
C ASP A 42 -25.43 -10.88 -2.11
N VAL A 43 -24.42 -11.07 -1.26
CA VAL A 43 -23.62 -12.30 -1.14
C VAL A 43 -24.04 -13.07 0.12
N ALA A 44 -24.20 -14.39 -0.04
CA ALA A 44 -24.49 -15.32 1.05
C ALA A 44 -23.20 -15.87 1.71
N LEU A 45 -23.33 -16.33 2.95
CA LEU A 45 -22.28 -16.85 3.81
C LEU A 45 -22.55 -18.33 4.07
N ASP A 46 -21.77 -19.20 3.44
CA ASP A 46 -22.03 -20.65 3.43
C ASP A 46 -21.08 -21.45 4.33
N HIS A 47 -19.81 -21.04 4.40
CA HIS A 47 -18.78 -21.69 5.20
C HIS A 47 -17.62 -20.73 5.49
N GLY A 48 -17.00 -20.86 6.66
CA GLY A 48 -15.85 -20.04 7.04
C GLY A 48 -16.24 -18.83 7.89
N THR A 49 -15.33 -17.86 8.00
CA THR A 49 -15.48 -16.70 8.87
C THR A 49 -15.68 -15.45 8.02
N PHE A 50 -16.74 -14.68 8.32
CA PHE A 50 -17.07 -13.45 7.62
C PHE A 50 -17.39 -12.36 8.62
N GLY A 51 -17.18 -11.10 8.24
CA GLY A 51 -17.52 -9.96 9.08
C GLY A 51 -17.79 -8.69 8.31
N ALA A 52 -18.59 -7.82 8.93
CA ALA A 52 -18.89 -6.49 8.42
C ALA A 52 -19.06 -5.50 9.57
N GLU A 53 -18.83 -4.23 9.29
CA GLU A 53 -19.09 -3.11 10.19
C GLU A 53 -20.23 -2.25 9.66
N PHE A 54 -20.97 -1.65 10.59
CA PHE A 54 -22.10 -0.79 10.30
C PHE A 54 -21.96 0.53 11.06
N ALA A 55 -22.10 1.64 10.35
CA ALA A 55 -22.09 2.98 10.90
C ALA A 55 -23.43 3.66 10.61
N VAL A 56 -24.09 4.18 11.65
CA VAL A 56 -25.43 4.81 11.53
C VAL A 56 -25.34 6.32 11.80
N TRP A 57 -26.01 7.10 10.95
CA TRP A 57 -26.15 8.55 11.08
C TRP A 57 -27.55 9.02 10.66
N GLY A 58 -27.82 10.31 10.82
CA GLY A 58 -29.11 10.94 10.50
C GLY A 58 -29.62 11.79 11.65
N ASP A 59 -30.76 12.45 11.47
CA ASP A 59 -31.34 13.36 12.45
C ASP A 59 -32.22 12.63 13.48
N ASP A 60 -32.83 11.51 13.09
CA ASP A 60 -33.71 10.73 13.96
C ASP A 60 -32.93 10.02 15.11
N PRO A 61 -33.64 9.61 16.19
CA PRO A 61 -33.07 8.77 17.25
C PRO A 61 -32.54 7.43 16.73
N MET A 62 -31.56 6.85 17.42
CA MET A 62 -30.98 5.54 17.05
C MET A 62 -32.03 4.43 17.09
N ALA A 63 -32.53 4.03 15.91
CA ALA A 63 -33.46 2.93 15.72
C ALA A 63 -32.97 2.02 14.59
N ALA A 64 -31.95 1.22 14.90
CA ALA A 64 -31.28 0.33 13.96
C ALA A 64 -31.08 -1.07 14.56
N VAL A 65 -31.24 -2.10 13.72
CA VAL A 65 -30.93 -3.49 14.05
C VAL A 65 -29.97 -4.04 12.99
N VAL A 66 -28.88 -4.69 13.40
CA VAL A 66 -27.92 -5.35 12.49
C VAL A 66 -27.67 -6.79 12.93
N GLY A 67 -27.46 -7.71 12.00
CA GLY A 67 -27.20 -9.11 12.34
C GLY A 67 -27.13 -10.01 11.11
N VAL A 68 -27.67 -11.22 11.25
CA VAL A 68 -27.75 -12.19 10.15
C VAL A 68 -29.12 -12.81 10.00
N ALA A 69 -29.47 -13.16 8.77
CA ALA A 69 -30.72 -13.82 8.43
C ALA A 69 -30.51 -14.84 7.31
N THR A 70 -31.36 -15.86 7.24
CA THR A 70 -31.37 -16.80 6.11
C THR A 70 -32.06 -16.20 4.88
N ALA A 71 -31.88 -16.84 3.71
CA ALA A 71 -32.58 -16.46 2.48
C ALA A 71 -34.12 -16.54 2.58
N GLY A 72 -34.67 -17.28 3.54
CA GLY A 72 -36.11 -17.40 3.78
C GLY A 72 -36.71 -16.38 4.76
N ALA A 73 -35.89 -15.58 5.44
CA ALA A 73 -36.38 -14.62 6.43
C ALA A 73 -37.28 -13.53 5.82
N SER A 74 -38.33 -13.12 6.55
CA SER A 74 -39.27 -12.12 6.05
C SER A 74 -38.62 -10.74 5.96
N LEU A 75 -38.79 -10.06 4.82
CA LEU A 75 -38.29 -8.69 4.63
C LEU A 75 -39.20 -7.62 5.27
N THR A 76 -40.36 -8.03 5.81
CA THR A 76 -41.30 -7.16 6.54
C THR A 76 -41.16 -7.31 8.05
N THR A 77 -39.97 -7.68 8.52
CA THR A 77 -39.57 -7.65 9.92
C THR A 77 -38.10 -7.20 10.01
N PHE A 78 -37.47 -7.28 11.17
CA PHE A 78 -36.05 -6.99 11.38
C PHE A 78 -35.23 -8.28 11.58
N PRO A 79 -33.88 -8.27 11.48
CA PRO A 79 -33.06 -9.43 11.81
C PRO A 79 -33.35 -9.90 13.25
N GLY A 80 -33.86 -11.12 13.42
CA GLY A 80 -34.30 -11.64 14.71
C GLY A 80 -35.75 -11.36 15.08
N GLY A 81 -36.54 -10.79 14.17
CA GLY A 81 -37.99 -10.62 14.33
C GLY A 81 -38.79 -11.90 14.06
N ASP A 82 -38.18 -12.89 13.42
CA ASP A 82 -38.67 -14.26 13.26
C ASP A 82 -37.53 -15.26 13.57
N ALA A 83 -37.84 -16.56 13.58
CA ALA A 83 -36.86 -17.62 13.81
C ALA A 83 -35.82 -17.79 12.69
N ALA A 84 -35.94 -17.05 11.57
CA ALA A 84 -35.08 -17.17 10.40
C ALA A 84 -33.91 -16.16 10.41
N GLY A 85 -33.75 -15.38 11.48
CA GLY A 85 -32.61 -14.49 11.68
C GLY A 85 -32.32 -14.21 13.16
N ILE A 86 -31.25 -13.46 13.41
CA ILE A 86 -30.84 -12.94 14.72
C ILE A 86 -30.28 -11.53 14.53
N GLY A 87 -30.59 -10.59 15.41
CA GLY A 87 -30.17 -9.21 15.27
C GLY A 87 -29.81 -8.54 16.57
N TRP A 88 -28.94 -7.54 16.49
CA TRP A 88 -28.55 -6.67 17.59
C TRP A 88 -29.23 -5.31 17.40
N ASN A 89 -30.12 -4.98 18.33
CA ASN A 89 -30.73 -3.66 18.41
C ASN A 89 -29.74 -2.68 19.05
N LEU A 90 -29.23 -1.78 18.21
CA LEU A 90 -28.14 -0.86 18.55
C LEU A 90 -28.56 0.19 19.57
N GLY A 91 -29.79 0.70 19.46
CA GLY A 91 -30.34 1.71 20.36
C GLY A 91 -30.77 1.15 21.72
N ALA A 92 -31.19 -0.12 21.77
CA ALA A 92 -31.68 -0.76 22.99
C ALA A 92 -30.63 -1.64 23.71
N GLY A 93 -29.51 -1.98 23.06
CA GLY A 93 -28.50 -2.86 23.66
C GLY A 93 -29.03 -4.28 23.91
N THR A 94 -29.82 -4.81 22.97
CA THR A 94 -30.42 -6.15 23.07
C THR A 94 -30.15 -6.99 21.83
N VAL A 95 -29.97 -8.29 22.02
CA VAL A 95 -29.92 -9.27 20.91
C VAL A 95 -31.29 -9.92 20.81
N LEU A 96 -31.85 -9.93 19.61
CA LEU A 96 -33.21 -10.35 19.28
C LEU A 96 -33.18 -11.64 18.46
N PHE A 97 -34.07 -12.57 18.79
CA PHE A 97 -34.32 -13.81 18.05
C PHE A 97 -35.79 -14.19 18.22
N ASP A 98 -36.46 -14.58 17.13
CA ASP A 98 -37.88 -14.94 17.11
C ASP A 98 -38.80 -13.89 17.77
N GLY A 99 -38.51 -12.60 17.52
CA GLY A 99 -39.28 -11.45 18.01
C GLY A 99 -39.02 -11.05 19.46
N GLY A 100 -38.17 -11.77 20.20
CA GLY A 100 -37.89 -11.51 21.61
C GLY A 100 -36.40 -11.32 21.93
N PRO A 101 -36.05 -10.62 23.03
CA PRO A 101 -34.67 -10.46 23.46
C PRO A 101 -34.12 -11.78 24.03
N VAL A 102 -33.02 -12.26 23.44
CA VAL A 102 -32.23 -13.42 23.91
C VAL A 102 -30.94 -13.02 24.64
N ALA A 103 -30.58 -11.74 24.58
CA ALA A 103 -29.60 -11.11 25.45
C ALA A 103 -29.97 -9.62 25.64
N ALA A 104 -29.65 -9.05 26.80
CA ALA A 104 -29.92 -7.66 27.12
C ALA A 104 -28.78 -7.06 27.96
N GLY A 105 -28.75 -5.73 28.09
CA GLY A 105 -27.72 -5.02 28.84
C GLY A 105 -26.39 -4.89 28.08
N LEU A 106 -26.39 -5.12 26.76
CA LEU A 106 -25.24 -4.78 25.92
C LEU A 106 -25.11 -3.24 25.88
N PRO A 107 -23.90 -2.70 25.68
CA PRO A 107 -23.72 -1.28 25.51
C PRO A 107 -24.54 -0.77 24.32
N VAL A 108 -25.31 0.30 24.53
CA VAL A 108 -26.01 1.00 23.45
C VAL A 108 -25.01 1.75 22.58
N LEU A 109 -25.29 1.86 21.29
CA LEU A 109 -24.49 2.64 20.35
C LEU A 109 -25.12 4.01 20.14
N VAL A 110 -24.25 5.01 20.02
CA VAL A 110 -24.64 6.34 19.56
C VAL A 110 -24.24 6.53 18.09
N LYS A 111 -24.89 7.50 17.42
CA LYS A 111 -24.59 7.83 16.02
C LYS A 111 -23.09 8.18 15.87
N GLY A 112 -22.44 7.61 14.85
CA GLY A 112 -21.00 7.73 14.63
C GLY A 112 -20.13 6.63 15.27
N GLU A 113 -20.67 5.80 16.18
CA GLU A 113 -19.98 4.59 16.62
C GLU A 113 -20.16 3.44 15.63
N ILE A 114 -19.19 2.52 15.63
CA ILE A 114 -19.13 1.38 14.71
C ILE A 114 -19.64 0.11 15.40
N ALA A 115 -20.64 -0.52 14.78
CA ALA A 115 -21.12 -1.86 15.13
C ALA A 115 -20.44 -2.90 14.25
N GLY A 116 -19.58 -3.76 14.82
CA GLY A 116 -19.01 -4.89 14.12
C GLY A 116 -19.82 -6.17 14.32
N VAL A 117 -20.09 -6.91 13.24
CA VAL A 117 -20.77 -8.22 13.26
C VAL A 117 -19.87 -9.24 12.57
N LEU A 118 -19.45 -10.27 13.28
CA LEU A 118 -18.63 -11.37 12.76
C LEU A 118 -19.35 -12.70 12.96
N VAL A 119 -19.31 -13.55 11.94
CA VAL A 119 -20.01 -14.83 11.89
C VAL A 119 -19.02 -15.91 11.46
N GLU A 120 -18.85 -16.93 12.30
CA GLU A 120 -18.10 -18.15 12.00
C GLU A 120 -19.11 -19.23 11.61
N VAL A 121 -19.26 -19.50 10.32
CA VAL A 121 -20.21 -20.50 9.78
C VAL A 121 -19.58 -21.89 9.86
N GLY A 122 -20.15 -22.75 10.71
CA GLY A 122 -19.59 -24.06 11.02
C GLY A 122 -20.48 -24.87 11.96
N ALA A 123 -19.89 -25.80 12.70
CA ALA A 123 -20.58 -26.65 13.67
C ALA A 123 -19.98 -26.46 15.07
N PRO A 124 -20.49 -25.51 15.90
CA PRO A 124 -21.65 -24.64 15.67
C PRO A 124 -21.33 -23.37 14.86
N THR A 125 -22.36 -22.73 14.31
CA THR A 125 -22.24 -21.36 13.80
C THR A 125 -22.20 -20.39 14.96
N ARG A 126 -21.25 -19.45 14.96
CA ARG A 126 -21.01 -18.51 16.06
C ARG A 126 -21.07 -17.05 15.61
N LEU A 127 -21.85 -16.25 16.32
CA LEU A 127 -21.97 -14.80 16.15
C LEU A 127 -21.12 -14.07 17.20
N LYS A 128 -20.37 -13.06 16.78
CA LYS A 128 -19.61 -12.13 17.63
C LYS A 128 -19.99 -10.69 17.29
N LEU A 129 -20.22 -9.87 18.31
CA LEU A 129 -20.63 -8.47 18.17
C LEU A 129 -19.58 -7.56 18.81
N TYR A 130 -19.23 -6.49 18.11
CA TYR A 130 -18.20 -5.53 18.51
C TYR A 130 -18.75 -4.11 18.53
N ARG A 131 -18.30 -3.29 19.49
CA ARG A 131 -18.51 -1.84 19.52
C ARG A 131 -17.15 -1.16 19.46
N ASN A 132 -16.89 -0.37 18.42
CA ASN A 132 -15.60 0.31 18.20
C ASN A 132 -14.40 -0.64 18.41
N GLY A 133 -14.49 -1.86 17.86
CA GLY A 133 -13.44 -2.88 17.96
C GLY A 133 -13.45 -3.74 19.22
N VAL A 134 -14.19 -3.37 20.27
CA VAL A 134 -14.28 -4.15 21.52
C VAL A 134 -15.39 -5.20 21.42
N LEU A 135 -15.07 -6.46 21.68
CA LEU A 135 -16.06 -7.54 21.74
C LEU A 135 -17.05 -7.28 22.89
N VAL A 136 -18.33 -7.13 22.56
CA VAL A 136 -19.40 -6.89 23.55
C VAL A 136 -20.31 -8.09 23.75
N HIS A 137 -20.36 -9.02 22.79
CA HIS A 137 -21.18 -10.22 22.90
C HIS A 137 -20.70 -11.34 21.97
N GLN A 138 -20.91 -12.59 22.38
CA GLN A 138 -20.69 -13.77 21.56
C GLN A 138 -21.74 -14.84 21.86
N ARG A 139 -22.24 -15.53 20.84
CA ARG A 139 -23.24 -16.59 20.99
C ARG A 139 -23.20 -17.60 19.84
N ASP A 140 -23.45 -18.86 20.14
CA ASP A 140 -23.73 -19.89 19.13
C ASP A 140 -25.18 -19.77 18.65
N ILE A 141 -25.39 -19.81 17.33
CA ILE A 141 -26.69 -19.60 16.69
C ILE A 141 -27.15 -20.86 15.97
N GLY A 142 -28.44 -21.19 16.10
CA GLY A 142 -29.06 -22.38 15.52
C GLY A 142 -29.63 -22.16 14.11
N LEU A 143 -29.13 -21.17 13.36
CA LEU A 143 -29.56 -20.93 11.99
C LEU A 143 -28.90 -21.95 11.05
N THR A 144 -29.67 -22.45 10.08
CA THR A 144 -29.21 -23.45 9.10
C THR A 144 -29.31 -22.91 7.67
N GLY A 145 -28.38 -23.33 6.83
CA GLY A 145 -28.28 -22.88 5.43
C GLY A 145 -27.49 -21.58 5.24
N PRO A 146 -27.42 -21.08 3.99
CA PRO A 146 -26.76 -19.83 3.64
C PRO A 146 -27.25 -18.66 4.48
N LEU A 147 -26.32 -17.95 5.12
CA LEU A 147 -26.62 -16.76 5.91
C LEU A 147 -26.36 -15.49 5.11
N HIS A 148 -27.04 -14.41 5.46
CA HIS A 148 -26.87 -13.09 4.88
C HIS A 148 -26.68 -12.10 6.01
N PHE A 149 -25.74 -11.16 5.87
CA PHE A 149 -25.77 -9.98 6.73
C PHE A 149 -27.08 -9.23 6.48
N ALA A 150 -27.68 -8.71 7.55
CA ALA A 150 -28.99 -8.10 7.46
C ALA A 150 -29.10 -6.90 8.38
N ALA A 151 -29.86 -5.89 7.96
CA ALA A 151 -30.04 -4.65 8.69
C ALA A 151 -31.44 -4.08 8.53
N SER A 152 -31.88 -3.33 9.54
CA SER A 152 -33.14 -2.61 9.60
C SER A 152 -32.96 -1.21 10.17
N LEU A 153 -33.75 -0.26 9.66
CA LEU A 153 -33.78 1.14 10.09
C LEU A 153 -35.24 1.57 10.32
N ALA A 154 -35.47 2.40 11.34
CA ALA A 154 -36.71 3.14 11.51
C ALA A 154 -36.42 4.64 11.52
N ALA A 155 -37.27 5.44 10.88
CA ALA A 155 -37.11 6.88 10.77
C ALA A 155 -38.47 7.55 10.67
N THR A 156 -38.57 8.80 11.10
CA THR A 156 -39.79 9.60 10.99
C THR A 156 -39.98 10.19 9.59
N GLU A 157 -38.92 10.18 8.77
CA GLU A 157 -38.93 10.68 7.40
C GLU A 157 -37.95 9.93 6.48
N ALA A 158 -37.98 10.26 5.18
CA ALA A 158 -37.06 9.71 4.20
C ALA A 158 -35.62 10.18 4.49
N GLY A 159 -34.70 9.24 4.68
CA GLY A 159 -33.31 9.54 5.01
C GLY A 159 -33.08 9.99 6.45
N GLY A 160 -34.12 10.00 7.30
CA GLY A 160 -34.01 10.39 8.72
C GLY A 160 -33.00 9.54 9.50
N LEU A 161 -32.82 8.27 9.11
CA LEU A 161 -31.64 7.46 9.40
C LEU A 161 -31.04 6.86 8.14
N CYS A 162 -29.72 6.78 8.13
CA CYS A 162 -28.91 6.11 7.12
C CYS A 162 -27.87 5.22 7.80
N MET A 163 -27.44 4.17 7.10
CA MET A 163 -26.44 3.22 7.56
C MET A 163 -25.45 2.93 6.43
N ALA A 164 -24.16 2.88 6.73
CA ALA A 164 -23.12 2.44 5.81
C ALA A 164 -22.62 1.07 6.24
N VAL A 165 -22.20 0.26 5.27
CA VAL A 165 -21.56 -1.04 5.52
C VAL A 165 -20.09 -1.03 5.08
N ASN A 166 -19.20 -1.46 5.96
CA ASN A 166 -17.82 -1.81 5.63
C ASN A 166 -17.66 -3.33 5.69
N ALA A 167 -17.56 -3.95 4.52
CA ALA A 167 -17.29 -5.36 4.29
C ALA A 167 -15.78 -5.63 4.15
N GLY A 168 -14.90 -4.70 4.54
CA GLY A 168 -13.45 -4.81 4.40
C GLY A 168 -12.87 -4.05 3.21
N GLN A 169 -13.70 -3.31 2.47
CA GLN A 169 -13.24 -2.47 1.34
C GLN A 169 -12.48 -1.22 1.78
N TRP A 170 -12.53 -0.86 3.06
CA TRP A 170 -11.68 0.16 3.67
C TRP A 170 -11.29 -0.28 5.09
N GLY A 171 -10.33 0.40 5.70
CA GLY A 171 -9.71 -0.03 6.95
C GLY A 171 -10.71 -0.29 8.08
N ALA A 172 -10.47 -1.41 8.75
CA ALA A 172 -11.35 -1.96 9.76
C ALA A 172 -11.20 -1.23 11.10
N SER A 173 -12.33 -0.91 11.74
CA SER A 173 -12.37 -0.42 13.13
C SER A 173 -12.52 -1.56 14.16
N SER A 174 -12.64 -2.80 13.69
CA SER A 174 -12.92 -4.00 14.47
C SER A 174 -12.48 -5.27 13.74
N PRO A 175 -12.31 -6.40 14.46
CA PRO A 175 -12.01 -7.69 13.84
C PRO A 175 -13.04 -8.15 12.79
N ALA A 176 -14.27 -7.62 12.81
CA ALA A 176 -15.30 -7.98 11.86
C ALA A 176 -14.93 -7.56 10.42
N ALA A 177 -14.69 -6.27 10.18
CA ALA A 177 -14.30 -5.81 8.84
C ALA A 177 -12.88 -6.26 8.44
N GLN A 178 -12.01 -6.61 9.41
CA GLN A 178 -10.68 -7.16 9.11
C GLN A 178 -10.76 -8.54 8.46
N VAL A 179 -11.68 -9.40 8.92
CA VAL A 179 -12.00 -10.66 8.23
C VAL A 179 -12.67 -10.36 6.89
N GLY A 180 -13.56 -9.37 6.90
CA GLY A 180 -14.26 -8.88 5.73
C GLY A 180 -15.41 -9.79 5.29
N TRP A 181 -16.15 -9.27 4.33
CA TRP A 181 -17.24 -9.94 3.66
C TRP A 181 -17.04 -9.77 2.16
N ARG A 182 -16.27 -10.69 1.59
CA ARG A 182 -15.87 -10.73 0.19
C ARG A 182 -16.22 -12.09 -0.40
N LEU A 183 -16.54 -12.10 -1.68
CA LEU A 183 -16.58 -13.36 -2.42
C LEU A 183 -15.18 -13.97 -2.40
N PRO A 184 -15.02 -15.25 -2.03
CA PRO A 184 -13.74 -15.92 -2.14
C PRO A 184 -13.28 -15.84 -3.60
N ALA A 185 -12.08 -15.31 -3.84
CA ALA A 185 -11.46 -15.41 -5.15
C ALA A 185 -11.33 -16.90 -5.51
N ALA A 186 -11.71 -17.28 -6.74
CA ALA A 186 -11.46 -18.63 -7.22
C ALA A 186 -9.95 -18.87 -7.18
N SER A 187 -9.49 -19.81 -6.36
CA SER A 187 -8.09 -20.19 -6.35
C SER A 187 -7.80 -20.94 -7.65
N PRO A 188 -6.87 -20.48 -8.50
CA PRO A 188 -6.51 -21.22 -9.70
C PRO A 188 -5.96 -22.60 -9.31
N ALA A 189 -6.09 -23.57 -10.22
CA ALA A 189 -5.46 -24.86 -10.04
C ALA A 189 -3.94 -24.70 -9.85
N VAL A 190 -3.36 -25.47 -8.92
CA VAL A 190 -1.91 -25.42 -8.66
C VAL A 190 -1.18 -26.11 -9.81
N ALA A 191 -0.53 -25.33 -10.67
CA ALA A 191 0.44 -25.83 -11.64
C ALA A 191 1.80 -26.09 -10.97
N ARG A 192 2.42 -27.23 -11.27
CA ARG A 192 3.74 -27.62 -10.76
C ARG A 192 4.67 -27.90 -11.94
N LEU A 193 5.60 -26.98 -12.17
CA LEU A 193 6.51 -27.00 -13.31
C LEU A 193 7.95 -27.14 -12.81
N ALA A 194 8.77 -27.82 -13.59
CA ALA A 194 10.20 -27.98 -13.37
C ALA A 194 10.94 -27.99 -14.71
N ASP A 195 12.27 -27.92 -14.64
CA ASP A 195 13.21 -28.10 -15.77
C ASP A 195 13.41 -29.57 -16.16
N ALA A 196 13.10 -30.48 -15.25
CA ALA A 196 13.01 -31.93 -15.50
C ALA A 196 11.82 -32.53 -14.74
N ASP A 197 11.31 -33.67 -15.23
CA ASP A 197 10.26 -34.40 -14.53
C ASP A 197 10.71 -34.75 -13.11
N TRP A 198 9.96 -34.30 -12.12
CA TRP A 198 10.31 -34.47 -10.72
C TRP A 198 9.11 -34.86 -9.87
N LEU A 199 9.34 -35.68 -8.85
CA LEU A 199 8.30 -36.21 -7.97
C LEU A 199 8.72 -35.98 -6.53
N THR A 200 7.87 -35.33 -5.73
CA THR A 200 8.14 -35.18 -4.30
C THR A 200 8.19 -36.54 -3.60
N ALA A 201 9.02 -36.65 -2.58
CA ALA A 201 9.17 -37.89 -1.83
C ALA A 201 7.88 -38.22 -1.04
N PRO A 202 7.64 -39.50 -0.66
CA PRO A 202 6.46 -39.87 0.13
C PRO A 202 6.35 -39.18 1.50
N GLY A 203 7.46 -38.64 2.03
CA GLY A 203 7.51 -37.89 3.29
C GLY A 203 7.32 -36.38 3.14
N ASP A 204 7.25 -35.86 1.91
CA ASP A 204 7.05 -34.44 1.66
C ASP A 204 5.58 -34.02 1.85
N SER A 205 5.32 -32.72 1.94
CA SER A 205 3.98 -32.16 1.88
C SER A 205 3.91 -31.12 0.74
N PRO A 206 3.19 -31.40 -0.36
CA PRO A 206 2.44 -32.62 -0.64
C PRO A 206 3.34 -33.81 -1.03
N ALA A 207 2.96 -35.02 -0.60
CA ALA A 207 3.67 -36.27 -0.91
C ALA A 207 3.33 -36.79 -2.31
N ASN A 208 4.31 -37.34 -3.03
CA ASN A 208 4.16 -37.90 -4.38
C ASN A 208 3.49 -36.93 -5.38
N ALA A 209 3.73 -35.64 -5.22
CA ALA A 209 3.26 -34.61 -6.14
C ALA A 209 4.21 -34.51 -7.33
N ARG A 210 3.65 -34.58 -8.54
CA ARG A 210 4.39 -34.50 -9.79
C ARG A 210 4.61 -33.05 -10.19
N PHE A 211 5.83 -32.74 -10.62
CA PHE A 211 6.26 -31.51 -11.27
C PHE A 211 6.64 -31.88 -12.70
N GLU A 212 6.02 -31.23 -13.68
CA GLU A 212 6.22 -31.54 -15.09
C GLU A 212 7.48 -30.82 -15.61
N GLY A 213 8.37 -31.57 -16.25
CA GLY A 213 9.63 -31.09 -16.83
C GLY A 213 9.43 -30.31 -18.12
N VAL A 214 8.68 -29.21 -18.07
CA VAL A 214 8.32 -28.39 -19.24
C VAL A 214 9.12 -27.11 -19.39
N LEU A 215 9.91 -26.70 -18.38
CA LEU A 215 10.70 -25.47 -18.46
C LEU A 215 11.95 -25.68 -19.31
N ALA A 216 12.02 -25.05 -20.49
CA ALA A 216 13.07 -25.30 -21.49
C ALA A 216 14.49 -24.97 -20.99
N ASP A 217 14.64 -23.76 -20.45
CA ASP A 217 15.93 -23.19 -20.02
C ASP A 217 15.89 -22.76 -18.55
N GLY A 218 14.95 -23.27 -17.76
CA GLY A 218 14.72 -22.79 -16.39
C GLY A 218 14.01 -21.43 -16.35
N ILE A 219 14.48 -20.53 -15.48
CA ILE A 219 13.86 -19.22 -15.24
C ILE A 219 14.91 -18.11 -15.22
N THR A 220 14.64 -17.02 -15.93
CA THR A 220 15.46 -15.80 -15.90
C THR A 220 14.87 -14.83 -14.89
N LEU A 221 15.65 -14.46 -13.90
CA LEU A 221 15.30 -13.57 -12.79
C LEU A 221 15.88 -12.20 -13.07
N ILE A 222 15.13 -11.14 -12.78
CA ILE A 222 15.53 -9.76 -13.03
C ILE A 222 15.38 -8.99 -11.73
N SER A 223 16.48 -8.37 -11.27
CA SER A 223 16.49 -7.50 -10.09
C SER A 223 17.24 -6.22 -10.40
N GLU A 224 16.67 -5.08 -10.03
CA GLU A 224 17.22 -3.76 -10.34
C GLU A 224 16.93 -2.76 -9.22
N ILE A 225 17.83 -1.79 -9.03
CA ILE A 225 17.56 -0.60 -8.24
C ILE A 225 17.51 0.64 -9.13
N ASN A 226 16.70 1.61 -8.72
CA ASN A 226 16.59 2.91 -9.37
C ASN A 226 17.31 3.99 -8.58
N PHE A 227 17.80 5.01 -9.30
CA PHE A 227 18.39 6.22 -8.73
C PHE A 227 18.01 7.39 -9.62
N TRP A 228 17.39 8.42 -9.03
CA TRP A 228 16.75 9.49 -9.79
C TRP A 228 17.64 10.14 -10.86
N PRO A 229 18.96 10.35 -10.71
CA PRO A 229 19.79 10.93 -11.76
C PRO A 229 19.88 10.07 -13.03
N TRP A 230 19.86 8.74 -12.90
CA TRP A 230 19.95 7.82 -14.05
C TRP A 230 18.73 7.92 -14.98
N GLY A 231 17.62 8.48 -14.49
CA GLY A 231 16.34 8.44 -15.19
C GLY A 231 15.73 7.05 -15.20
N GLY A 232 14.73 6.87 -16.06
CA GLY A 232 13.90 5.67 -16.08
C GLY A 232 12.64 5.82 -15.25
N GLU A 233 11.76 4.83 -15.37
CA GLU A 233 10.55 4.74 -14.56
C GLU A 233 10.93 4.48 -13.09
N PRO A 234 10.16 4.98 -12.11
CA PRO A 234 10.28 4.64 -10.68
C PRO A 234 10.20 3.11 -10.44
N VAL A 235 10.19 2.65 -9.18
CA VAL A 235 10.01 1.22 -8.87
C VAL A 235 8.79 0.72 -9.64
N SER A 236 9.03 -0.05 -10.70
CA SER A 236 8.04 -0.33 -11.76
C SER A 236 7.64 -1.79 -11.72
N GLN A 237 6.47 -2.09 -12.30
CA GLN A 237 5.95 -3.43 -12.51
C GLN A 237 6.72 -4.23 -13.59
N THR A 238 8.01 -3.95 -13.80
CA THR A 238 8.76 -4.70 -14.81
C THR A 238 8.78 -6.19 -14.46
N SER A 239 8.75 -7.04 -15.49
CA SER A 239 8.80 -8.48 -15.31
C SER A 239 10.01 -8.83 -14.43
N ALA A 240 9.74 -9.31 -13.22
CA ALA A 240 10.75 -9.69 -12.25
C ALA A 240 11.32 -11.08 -12.57
N ALA A 241 10.59 -11.87 -13.37
CA ALA A 241 11.10 -13.06 -14.00
C ALA A 241 10.32 -13.42 -15.27
N GLU A 242 10.93 -14.24 -16.11
CA GLU A 242 10.26 -14.91 -17.21
C GLU A 242 10.79 -16.34 -17.38
N CYS A 243 9.93 -17.23 -17.86
CA CYS A 243 10.36 -18.56 -18.33
C CYS A 243 9.56 -19.00 -19.55
N GLN A 244 10.14 -19.93 -20.30
CA GLN A 244 9.51 -20.57 -21.44
C GLN A 244 9.13 -22.00 -21.07
N ALA A 245 7.88 -22.36 -21.31
CA ALA A 245 7.34 -23.70 -21.11
C ALA A 245 7.07 -24.38 -22.46
N LEU A 246 7.57 -25.60 -22.62
CA LEU A 246 7.28 -26.52 -23.71
C LEU A 246 6.06 -27.37 -23.31
N ASP A 247 4.88 -26.81 -23.54
CA ASP A 247 3.60 -27.30 -23.01
C ASP A 247 2.73 -27.98 -24.08
N ALA A 248 3.28 -28.99 -24.75
CA ALA A 248 2.57 -29.73 -25.81
C ALA A 248 1.36 -30.54 -25.29
N ASP A 249 1.36 -30.88 -24.00
CA ASP A 249 0.29 -31.65 -23.34
C ASP A 249 -0.80 -30.75 -22.72
N GLY A 250 -0.67 -29.42 -22.82
CA GLY A 250 -1.69 -28.46 -22.38
C GLY A 250 -1.84 -28.31 -20.87
N VAL A 251 -0.78 -28.56 -20.10
CA VAL A 251 -0.75 -28.46 -18.62
C VAL A 251 -1.10 -27.05 -18.14
N LEU A 252 -0.78 -26.01 -18.93
CA LEU A 252 -1.02 -24.61 -18.57
C LEU A 252 -2.28 -24.01 -19.20
N ASP A 253 -3.05 -24.77 -19.99
CA ASP A 253 -4.20 -24.23 -20.73
C ASP A 253 -5.26 -23.65 -19.78
N ASP A 254 -5.65 -24.39 -18.74
CA ASP A 254 -6.62 -23.92 -17.75
C ASP A 254 -6.12 -22.66 -17.03
N LEU A 255 -4.83 -22.62 -16.66
CA LEU A 255 -4.24 -21.48 -15.95
C LEU A 255 -4.14 -20.23 -16.86
N ALA A 256 -3.80 -20.43 -18.13
CA ALA A 256 -3.73 -19.36 -19.12
C ALA A 256 -5.12 -18.77 -19.41
N LEU A 257 -6.17 -19.60 -19.39
CA LEU A 257 -7.55 -19.19 -19.67
C LEU A 257 -8.33 -18.72 -18.43
N SER A 258 -7.86 -19.00 -17.21
CA SER A 258 -8.57 -18.64 -15.97
C SER A 258 -8.37 -17.20 -15.51
N GLY A 259 -7.54 -16.40 -16.21
CA GLY A 259 -7.19 -15.05 -15.77
C GLY A 259 -6.36 -15.03 -14.48
N ALA A 260 -5.46 -16.01 -14.30
CA ALA A 260 -4.67 -16.23 -13.07
C ALA A 260 -3.64 -15.12 -12.73
N SER A 261 -3.75 -13.94 -13.33
CA SER A 261 -2.92 -12.78 -13.01
C SER A 261 -3.06 -12.37 -11.53
N GLY A 262 -1.94 -12.35 -10.81
CA GLY A 262 -1.85 -12.15 -9.36
C GLY A 262 -1.74 -13.45 -8.55
N ALA A 263 -1.81 -14.62 -9.19
CA ALA A 263 -1.62 -15.90 -8.51
C ALA A 263 -0.18 -16.00 -7.96
N PRO A 264 0.00 -16.41 -6.70
CA PRO A 264 1.33 -16.53 -6.12
C PRO A 264 2.12 -17.65 -6.80
N ALA A 265 3.36 -17.38 -7.18
CA ALA A 265 4.32 -18.35 -7.70
C ALA A 265 5.53 -18.42 -6.76
N GLN A 266 5.99 -19.65 -6.47
CA GLN A 266 7.20 -19.89 -5.70
C GLN A 266 8.18 -20.67 -6.56
N VAL A 267 9.41 -20.15 -6.65
CA VAL A 267 10.53 -20.81 -7.33
C VAL A 267 11.44 -21.39 -6.26
N ARG A 268 11.76 -22.68 -6.40
CA ARG A 268 12.65 -23.41 -5.50
C ARG A 268 13.75 -24.07 -6.32
N VAL A 269 14.93 -24.16 -5.74
CA VAL A 269 16.08 -24.82 -6.36
C VAL A 269 16.57 -25.92 -5.43
N GLY A 270 16.92 -27.07 -5.99
CA GLY A 270 17.46 -28.19 -5.24
C GLY A 270 18.03 -29.26 -6.16
N PRO A 271 18.64 -30.30 -5.59
CA PRO A 271 19.23 -31.37 -6.37
C PRO A 271 18.13 -32.22 -7.05
N ALA A 272 18.40 -32.68 -8.27
CA ALA A 272 17.45 -33.45 -9.07
C ALA A 272 16.97 -34.75 -8.40
N ASP A 273 17.77 -35.31 -7.50
CA ASP A 273 17.49 -36.53 -6.74
C ASP A 273 17.12 -36.27 -5.26
N GLY A 274 16.95 -35.00 -4.87
CA GLY A 274 16.60 -34.61 -3.49
C GLY A 274 15.12 -34.61 -3.16
N MET A 275 14.81 -34.38 -1.88
CA MET A 275 13.44 -34.19 -1.39
C MET A 275 12.98 -32.73 -1.55
N LEU A 276 11.67 -32.47 -1.50
CA LEU A 276 11.16 -31.09 -1.48
C LEU A 276 11.73 -30.31 -0.29
N ALA A 277 11.91 -30.98 0.85
CA ALA A 277 12.53 -30.39 2.03
C ALA A 277 13.99 -29.93 1.83
N ASP A 278 14.72 -30.53 0.88
CA ASP A 278 16.11 -30.20 0.57
C ASP A 278 16.22 -29.01 -0.39
N THR A 279 15.12 -28.65 -1.04
CA THR A 279 15.06 -27.46 -1.90
C THR A 279 15.04 -26.19 -1.04
N HIS A 280 15.74 -25.16 -1.48
CA HIS A 280 15.67 -23.82 -0.86
C HIS A 280 14.80 -22.90 -1.73
N ALA A 281 14.15 -21.92 -1.09
CA ALA A 281 13.43 -20.88 -1.82
C ALA A 281 14.45 -20.04 -2.60
N ALA A 282 14.23 -19.91 -3.91
CA ALA A 282 15.04 -19.03 -4.73
C ALA A 282 14.35 -17.68 -4.86
N TYR A 283 13.06 -17.66 -5.24
CA TYR A 283 12.28 -16.43 -5.40
C TYR A 283 10.79 -16.67 -5.18
N ARG A 284 10.08 -15.57 -4.90
CA ARG A 284 8.62 -15.49 -4.87
C ARG A 284 8.17 -14.46 -5.89
N PHE A 285 7.09 -14.77 -6.60
CA PHE A 285 6.51 -13.88 -7.60
C PHE A 285 4.99 -13.88 -7.53
N SER A 286 4.39 -12.96 -8.28
CA SER A 286 3.01 -13.05 -8.71
C SER A 286 2.99 -13.33 -10.21
N LEU A 287 2.13 -14.25 -10.66
CA LEU A 287 1.91 -14.48 -12.09
C LEU A 287 1.38 -13.19 -12.72
N ASP A 288 2.03 -12.71 -13.78
CA ASP A 288 1.55 -11.55 -14.52
C ASP A 288 0.57 -11.97 -15.60
N ARG A 289 1.08 -12.76 -16.54
CA ARG A 289 0.36 -13.29 -17.69
C ARG A 289 1.08 -14.51 -18.27
N ILE A 290 0.33 -15.31 -19.01
CA ILE A 290 0.85 -16.40 -19.84
C ILE A 290 0.56 -16.02 -21.29
N GLU A 291 1.61 -15.82 -22.09
CA GLU A 291 1.49 -15.65 -23.53
C GLU A 291 1.53 -17.02 -24.21
N ILE A 292 0.49 -17.31 -24.99
CA ILE A 292 0.42 -18.52 -25.81
C ILE A 292 1.06 -18.19 -27.16
N ASN A 293 2.25 -18.75 -27.42
CA ASN A 293 2.94 -18.53 -28.69
C ASN A 293 2.41 -19.50 -29.75
N ASP A 294 2.24 -20.75 -29.37
CA ASP A 294 1.63 -21.84 -30.16
C ASP A 294 1.15 -22.96 -29.23
N ASP A 295 0.61 -24.04 -29.80
CA ASP A 295 0.08 -25.18 -29.04
C ASP A 295 1.15 -25.90 -28.19
N GLY A 296 2.43 -25.79 -28.55
CA GLY A 296 3.55 -26.42 -27.85
C GLY A 296 4.38 -25.49 -26.97
N THR A 297 4.18 -24.17 -27.07
CA THR A 297 5.07 -23.19 -26.47
C THR A 297 4.30 -22.04 -25.82
N LYS A 298 4.54 -21.85 -24.52
CA LYS A 298 3.97 -20.74 -23.75
C LYS A 298 5.08 -19.98 -23.04
N ARG A 299 4.94 -18.66 -22.92
CA ARG A 299 5.87 -17.82 -22.15
C ARG A 299 5.16 -17.27 -20.92
N ILE A 300 5.76 -17.49 -19.77
CA ILE A 300 5.20 -17.11 -18.48
C ILE A 300 5.95 -15.89 -17.99
N TYR A 301 5.21 -14.82 -17.71
CA TYR A 301 5.74 -13.58 -17.17
C TYR A 301 5.36 -13.47 -15.70
N PHE A 302 6.32 -13.05 -14.89
CA PHE A 302 6.15 -12.87 -13.45
C PHE A 302 6.39 -11.41 -13.08
N ARG A 303 5.55 -10.88 -12.18
CA ARG A 303 5.76 -9.61 -11.49
C ARG A 303 6.39 -9.87 -10.12
N ASP A 304 6.96 -8.82 -9.52
CA ASP A 304 7.49 -8.88 -8.16
C ASP A 304 6.41 -9.43 -7.19
N ALA A 305 6.82 -10.04 -6.07
CA ALA A 305 5.87 -10.52 -5.07
C ALA A 305 5.26 -9.40 -4.21
N HIS A 306 5.41 -8.15 -4.67
CA HIS A 306 5.03 -6.94 -3.97
C HIS A 306 3.82 -6.25 -4.62
N ASP A 307 3.00 -7.01 -5.36
CA ASP A 307 1.69 -6.57 -5.87
C ASP A 307 0.79 -5.97 -4.77
N ASP A 308 0.98 -6.36 -3.51
CA ASP A 308 0.31 -5.78 -2.35
C ASP A 308 0.62 -4.29 -2.16
N LEU A 309 1.76 -3.80 -2.62
CA LEU A 309 2.09 -2.37 -2.61
C LEU A 309 1.20 -1.53 -3.54
N ASP A 310 0.47 -2.17 -4.47
CA ASP A 310 -0.49 -1.48 -5.34
C ASP A 310 -1.86 -1.28 -4.63
N GLU A 311 -2.02 -1.82 -3.42
CA GLU A 311 -3.18 -1.54 -2.57
C GLU A 311 -3.15 -0.11 -2.03
N VAL A 312 -4.34 0.48 -1.90
CA VAL A 312 -4.51 1.83 -1.38
C VAL A 312 -4.22 1.87 0.12
N ILE A 313 -3.32 2.74 0.56
CA ILE A 313 -2.88 2.83 1.97
C ILE A 313 -3.70 3.80 2.83
N ASN A 314 -4.69 4.48 2.23
CA ASN A 314 -5.67 5.27 2.97
C ASN A 314 -6.51 4.35 3.86
N ARG A 315 -6.57 4.64 5.17
CA ARG A 315 -7.24 3.74 6.12
C ARG A 315 -8.75 3.78 6.05
N SER A 316 -9.35 4.84 5.52
CA SER A 316 -10.81 4.98 5.54
C SER A 316 -11.27 5.98 4.49
N VAL A 317 -12.58 6.11 4.38
CA VAL A 317 -13.27 7.09 3.56
C VAL A 317 -14.14 7.98 4.44
N PHE A 318 -14.45 9.19 3.98
CA PHE A 318 -15.49 9.98 4.60
C PHE A 318 -16.85 9.35 4.31
N LEU A 319 -17.62 9.06 5.35
CA LEU A 319 -18.98 8.56 5.18
C LEU A 319 -19.88 9.65 4.57
N PRO A 320 -21.02 9.28 3.94
CA PRO A 320 -21.91 10.25 3.30
C PRO A 320 -22.63 11.21 4.25
N ASN A 321 -22.40 11.10 5.55
CA ASN A 321 -22.85 12.09 6.54
C ASN A 321 -22.19 13.46 6.36
N ILE A 322 -21.11 13.54 5.57
CA ILE A 322 -20.46 14.79 5.15
C ILE A 322 -20.58 14.91 3.62
N PRO A 323 -21.64 15.54 3.08
CA PRO A 323 -21.94 15.49 1.64
C PRO A 323 -20.79 15.94 0.73
N GLY A 324 -20.02 16.96 1.12
CA GLY A 324 -18.90 17.48 0.32
C GLY A 324 -17.66 16.58 0.28
N LEU A 325 -17.57 15.61 1.19
CA LEU A 325 -16.47 14.67 1.32
C LEU A 325 -16.87 13.22 1.08
N ALA A 326 -18.15 12.92 0.93
CA ALA A 326 -18.70 11.57 0.80
C ALA A 326 -17.86 10.68 -0.14
N TRP A 327 -17.43 9.53 0.39
CA TRP A 327 -16.61 8.51 -0.26
C TRP A 327 -15.21 8.93 -0.69
N LYS A 328 -14.78 10.17 -0.40
CA LYS A 328 -13.38 10.54 -0.60
C LYS A 328 -12.52 9.80 0.42
N PRO A 329 -11.34 9.29 0.01
CA PRO A 329 -10.36 8.75 0.95
C PRO A 329 -9.97 9.78 2.01
N GLN A 330 -9.81 9.32 3.24
CA GLN A 330 -9.23 10.14 4.29
C GLN A 330 -7.74 10.37 4.00
N PRO A 331 -7.19 11.57 4.22
CA PRO A 331 -5.81 11.86 3.84
C PRO A 331 -4.80 11.07 4.66
N VAL A 332 -3.70 10.70 4.01
CA VAL A 332 -2.55 10.09 4.68
C VAL A 332 -1.53 11.18 4.99
N LEU A 333 -0.99 11.16 6.22
CA LEU A 333 0.13 11.99 6.64
C LEU A 333 1.22 11.12 7.30
N ILE A 334 2.43 11.15 6.75
CA ILE A 334 3.60 10.45 7.26
C ILE A 334 4.70 11.48 7.53
N GLY A 335 5.15 11.62 8.78
CA GLY A 335 6.17 12.63 9.13
C GLY A 335 5.64 14.06 9.06
N ALA A 336 6.55 15.03 8.98
CA ALA A 336 6.23 16.46 9.04
C ALA A 336 5.99 17.06 7.64
N VAL A 337 4.81 17.63 7.42
CA VAL A 337 4.42 18.24 6.14
C VAL A 337 3.87 19.64 6.36
N ALA A 338 4.20 20.55 5.44
CA ALA A 338 3.77 21.94 5.51
C ALA A 338 2.44 22.12 4.75
N SER A 339 1.61 23.08 5.18
CA SER A 339 0.33 23.42 4.55
C SER A 339 -0.59 22.21 4.30
N VAL A 340 -0.71 21.30 5.27
CA VAL A 340 -1.67 20.20 5.19
C VAL A 340 -3.09 20.78 5.21
N PRO A 341 -3.94 20.53 4.19
CA PRO A 341 -5.27 21.11 4.14
C PRO A 341 -6.18 20.51 5.22
N ALA A 342 -6.91 21.37 5.92
CA ALA A 342 -7.96 20.97 6.83
C ALA A 342 -9.31 21.00 6.07
N MET A 343 -10.03 19.88 6.05
CA MET A 343 -11.29 19.74 5.32
C MET A 343 -12.48 19.83 6.28
N GLY A 344 -13.44 20.71 6.01
CA GLY A 344 -14.65 20.85 6.85
C GLY A 344 -15.42 19.52 6.99
N ALA A 345 -15.47 19.00 8.20
CA ALA A 345 -16.16 17.75 8.57
C ALA A 345 -17.60 18.00 9.08
N ASN A 346 -18.05 19.25 9.07
CA ASN A 346 -19.41 19.68 9.38
C ASN A 346 -19.79 20.92 8.55
N SER A 347 -21.05 21.35 8.65
CA SER A 347 -21.63 22.38 7.77
C SER A 347 -21.00 23.77 7.91
N ASP A 348 -20.40 24.09 9.05
CA ASP A 348 -19.79 25.40 9.34
C ASP A 348 -18.26 25.34 9.49
N ALA A 349 -17.65 24.20 9.18
CA ALA A 349 -16.21 23.93 9.30
C ALA A 349 -15.62 24.18 10.71
N THR A 350 -16.43 24.14 11.77
CA THR A 350 -15.90 24.17 13.15
C THR A 350 -15.24 22.86 13.57
N ALA A 351 -15.51 21.77 12.86
CA ALA A 351 -14.72 20.54 12.92
C ALA A 351 -14.06 20.31 11.56
N MET A 352 -12.75 20.16 11.52
CA MET A 352 -12.00 20.03 10.28
C MET A 352 -11.05 18.83 10.31
N PHE A 353 -11.19 17.91 9.38
CA PHE A 353 -10.38 16.71 9.28
C PHE A 353 -9.06 16.99 8.56
N VAL A 354 -7.94 16.51 9.13
CA VAL A 354 -6.60 16.75 8.57
C VAL A 354 -5.98 15.46 8.02
N ALA A 355 -5.98 14.38 8.80
CA ALA A 355 -5.38 13.10 8.41
C ALA A 355 -6.05 11.90 9.09
N ASP A 356 -5.87 10.72 8.51
CA ASP A 356 -6.41 9.44 8.96
C ASP A 356 -5.69 8.84 10.19
N SER A 357 -4.72 9.55 10.73
CA SER A 357 -3.97 9.21 11.94
C SER A 357 -3.87 10.41 12.86
N ARG A 358 -3.46 10.17 14.12
CA ARG A 358 -3.12 11.25 15.04
C ARG A 358 -2.09 12.18 14.41
N ILE A 359 -2.34 13.47 14.51
CA ILE A 359 -1.43 14.53 14.11
C ILE A 359 -0.99 15.35 15.32
N TYR A 360 0.15 16.00 15.14
CA TYR A 360 0.71 17.00 16.00
C TYR A 360 0.85 18.27 15.17
N THR A 361 0.11 19.30 15.53
CA THR A 361 0.14 20.59 14.82
C THR A 361 1.31 21.43 15.35
N ASP A 362 2.04 22.07 14.45
CA ASP A 362 3.01 23.11 14.78
C ASP A 362 2.38 24.49 14.60
N THR A 363 1.93 24.78 13.37
CA THR A 363 1.26 26.03 13.03
C THR A 363 -0.07 25.74 12.33
N VAL A 364 -1.13 26.47 12.68
CA VAL A 364 -2.41 26.46 11.96
C VAL A 364 -2.62 27.84 11.35
N LEU A 365 -2.95 27.88 10.06
CA LEU A 365 -3.12 29.08 9.27
C LEU A 365 -4.55 29.16 8.74
N ASP A 366 -5.22 30.31 8.86
CA ASP A 366 -6.46 30.63 8.14
C ASP A 366 -6.15 31.72 7.11
N ARG A 367 -6.29 31.40 5.82
CA ARG A 367 -5.88 32.28 4.70
C ARG A 367 -4.43 32.74 4.77
N GLY A 368 -3.55 31.85 5.23
CA GLY A 368 -2.12 32.10 5.39
C GLY A 368 -1.74 32.89 6.65
N ASP A 369 -2.71 33.42 7.39
CA ASP A 369 -2.48 34.11 8.67
C ASP A 369 -2.47 33.10 9.84
N ALA A 370 -1.55 33.28 10.77
CA ALA A 370 -1.36 32.33 11.87
C ALA A 370 -2.48 32.47 12.91
N MET A 371 -3.16 31.37 13.20
CA MET A 371 -4.22 31.36 14.20
C MET A 371 -3.64 31.48 15.62
N GLU A 372 -4.21 32.38 16.42
CA GLU A 372 -3.78 32.59 17.80
C GLU A 372 -4.02 31.36 18.69
N ALA A 373 -3.16 31.17 19.69
CA ALA A 373 -3.30 30.09 20.65
C ALA A 373 -4.68 30.10 21.32
N GLY A 374 -5.32 28.94 21.34
CA GLY A 374 -6.64 28.77 21.94
C GLY A 374 -7.80 29.03 21.00
N THR A 375 -7.61 29.52 19.78
CA THR A 375 -8.70 29.64 18.78
C THR A 375 -9.13 28.28 18.19
N PHE A 376 -8.26 27.29 18.31
CA PHE A 376 -8.50 25.90 17.93
C PHE A 376 -7.98 24.92 19.00
N SER A 377 -8.36 23.65 18.87
CA SER A 377 -7.82 22.52 19.62
C SER A 377 -7.83 21.26 18.76
N LEU A 378 -7.11 20.22 19.16
CA LEU A 378 -7.19 18.91 18.49
C LEU A 378 -8.32 18.08 19.10
N SER A 379 -9.01 17.30 18.26
CA SER A 379 -9.92 16.26 18.71
C SER A 379 -9.19 15.21 19.58
N PRO A 380 -9.90 14.45 20.44
CA PRO A 380 -9.27 13.47 21.32
C PRO A 380 -8.44 12.39 20.59
N ASP A 381 -8.88 11.97 19.39
CA ASP A 381 -8.13 11.06 18.50
C ASP A 381 -6.93 11.74 17.82
N GLY A 382 -6.91 13.08 17.79
CA GLY A 382 -5.90 13.91 17.17
C GLY A 382 -5.99 13.96 15.64
N GLN A 383 -7.12 13.65 15.02
CA GLN A 383 -7.28 13.67 13.56
C GLN A 383 -7.87 14.99 13.03
N GLN A 384 -8.52 15.77 13.91
CA GLN A 384 -9.29 16.94 13.53
C GLN A 384 -8.87 18.19 14.30
N LEU A 385 -8.95 19.34 13.62
CA LEU A 385 -8.95 20.67 14.23
C LEU A 385 -10.39 21.01 14.65
N LEU A 386 -10.57 21.34 15.92
CA LEU A 386 -11.81 21.82 16.51
C LEU A 386 -11.69 23.33 16.73
N MET A 387 -12.38 24.10 15.90
CA MET A 387 -12.37 25.55 15.93
C MET A 387 -13.37 26.09 16.94
N ARG A 388 -13.02 27.18 17.64
CA ARG A 388 -13.97 27.86 18.55
C ARG A 388 -15.07 28.63 17.82
N SER A 389 -14.80 29.02 16.58
CA SER A 389 -15.72 29.72 15.69
C SER A 389 -15.46 29.30 14.24
N PRO A 390 -16.45 29.42 13.34
CA PRO A 390 -16.24 29.14 11.92
C PRO A 390 -15.04 29.90 11.34
N PRO A 391 -14.07 29.23 10.68
CA PRO A 391 -12.95 29.89 10.02
C PRO A 391 -13.36 30.54 8.68
N VAL A 392 -12.51 31.41 8.13
CA VAL A 392 -12.80 32.10 6.86
C VAL A 392 -12.43 31.24 5.64
N MET A 393 -11.42 30.37 5.78
CA MET A 393 -10.94 29.40 4.78
C MET A 393 -10.11 30.01 3.63
N PRO A 394 -9.14 29.26 3.06
CA PRO A 394 -8.75 27.90 3.45
C PRO A 394 -7.93 27.86 4.75
N VAL A 395 -8.16 26.80 5.53
CA VAL A 395 -7.33 26.48 6.70
C VAL A 395 -6.32 25.40 6.32
N VAL A 396 -5.05 25.66 6.61
CA VAL A 396 -3.97 24.69 6.45
C VAL A 396 -3.16 24.60 7.74
N THR A 397 -2.48 23.48 7.96
CA THR A 397 -1.62 23.30 9.13
C THR A 397 -0.29 22.67 8.76
N ASP A 398 0.79 23.15 9.37
CA ASP A 398 2.06 22.44 9.40
C ASP A 398 1.92 21.37 10.49
N ALA A 399 1.97 20.09 10.09
CA ALA A 399 1.64 18.98 10.98
C ALA A 399 2.59 17.79 10.82
N SER A 400 2.73 17.01 11.88
CA SER A 400 3.47 15.75 11.92
C SER A 400 2.61 14.59 12.40
N SER A 401 2.80 13.38 11.88
CA SER A 401 2.23 12.15 12.44
C SER A 401 3.14 11.41 13.44
N VAL A 402 4.37 11.89 13.64
CA VAL A 402 5.39 11.18 14.46
C VAL A 402 5.41 11.68 15.90
N GLY A 403 5.36 12.98 16.11
CA GLY A 403 5.50 13.56 17.45
C GLY A 403 5.27 15.07 17.49
N PRO A 404 5.26 15.66 18.71
CA PRO A 404 5.04 17.09 18.88
C PRO A 404 6.10 17.93 18.16
N GLY A 405 5.67 19.09 17.65
CA GLY A 405 6.49 19.93 16.77
C GLY A 405 6.60 19.36 15.35
N PRO A 406 7.42 19.97 14.49
CA PRO A 406 7.57 19.54 13.12
C PRO A 406 8.54 18.36 13.01
N ALA A 407 8.21 17.23 13.65
CA ALA A 407 9.03 16.03 13.67
C ALA A 407 8.89 15.24 12.35
N PRO A 408 9.89 15.19 11.48
CA PRO A 408 9.83 14.32 10.31
C PRO A 408 9.90 12.83 10.68
N ALA A 409 9.49 11.96 9.76
CA ALA A 409 9.63 10.51 9.90
C ALA A 409 10.96 10.06 9.33
N THR A 410 11.74 9.28 10.08
CA THR A 410 12.93 8.63 9.51
C THR A 410 12.53 7.66 8.40
N LEU A 411 13.47 7.22 7.55
CA LEU A 411 13.17 6.28 6.47
C LEU A 411 12.54 5.00 7.01
N GLN A 412 13.08 4.46 8.12
CA GLN A 412 12.52 3.28 8.77
C GLN A 412 11.08 3.50 9.23
N GLN A 413 10.79 4.65 9.85
CA GLN A 413 9.44 4.97 10.34
C GLN A 413 8.45 5.14 9.19
N ALA A 414 8.86 5.84 8.13
CA ALA A 414 8.02 6.06 6.95
C ALA A 414 7.69 4.74 6.23
N MET A 415 8.70 3.88 6.02
CA MET A 415 8.47 2.56 5.43
C MET A 415 7.64 1.67 6.35
N ALA A 416 7.85 1.72 7.67
CA ALA A 416 7.04 0.95 8.62
C ALA A 416 5.56 1.35 8.60
N ASP A 417 5.23 2.64 8.45
CA ASP A 417 3.82 3.06 8.35
C ASP A 417 3.20 2.58 7.02
N ILE A 418 3.91 2.73 5.88
CA ILE A 418 3.42 2.22 4.58
C ILE A 418 3.21 0.71 4.64
N MET A 419 4.22 -0.05 5.06
CA MET A 419 4.14 -1.51 5.14
C MET A 419 3.10 -1.97 6.16
N GLY A 420 2.95 -1.26 7.27
CA GLY A 420 1.91 -1.51 8.27
C GLY A 420 0.50 -1.26 7.74
N ARG A 421 0.31 -0.25 6.89
CA ARG A 421 -0.97 0.05 6.23
C ARG A 421 -1.35 -1.02 5.20
N VAL A 422 -0.38 -1.53 4.45
CA VAL A 422 -0.56 -2.67 3.52
C VAL A 422 -0.68 -4.02 4.26
N GLY A 423 -0.22 -4.09 5.51
CA GLY A 423 -0.14 -5.36 6.26
C GLY A 423 1.04 -6.25 5.85
N LYS A 424 2.07 -5.66 5.25
CA LYS A 424 3.25 -6.37 4.74
C LYS A 424 4.31 -6.56 5.81
N ALA A 425 4.71 -7.82 6.03
CA ALA A 425 5.81 -8.17 6.93
C ALA A 425 7.14 -8.47 6.21
N ALA A 426 7.10 -8.81 4.92
CA ALA A 426 8.28 -9.18 4.13
C ALA A 426 9.02 -7.93 3.61
N TRP A 427 9.70 -7.22 4.50
CA TRP A 427 10.57 -6.08 4.17
C TRP A 427 11.65 -5.89 5.24
N SER A 428 12.76 -5.25 4.91
CA SER A 428 13.88 -5.02 5.84
C SER A 428 13.82 -3.64 6.48
N GLY A 429 13.23 -3.54 7.68
CA GLY A 429 13.34 -2.33 8.50
C GLY A 429 14.76 -2.06 8.99
N THR A 430 15.62 -3.07 9.06
CA THR A 430 17.03 -2.94 9.44
C THR A 430 17.83 -2.20 8.37
N ASP A 431 17.53 -2.40 7.09
CA ASP A 431 18.18 -1.67 5.99
C ASP A 431 17.89 -0.18 6.09
N CYS A 432 16.61 0.18 6.27
CA CYS A 432 16.19 1.57 6.46
C CYS A 432 16.85 2.19 7.69
N ALA A 433 16.91 1.46 8.82
CA ALA A 433 17.56 1.93 10.05
C ALA A 433 19.07 2.14 9.86
N ALA A 434 19.73 1.29 9.08
CA ALA A 434 21.15 1.44 8.76
C ALA A 434 21.40 2.69 7.89
N ILE A 435 20.53 2.96 6.92
CA ILE A 435 20.58 4.18 6.10
C ILE A 435 20.32 5.43 6.96
N ASP A 436 19.31 5.39 7.83
CA ASP A 436 19.03 6.48 8.77
C ASP A 436 20.25 6.76 9.66
N ALA A 437 20.90 5.72 10.19
CA ALA A 437 22.10 5.86 11.03
C ALA A 437 23.33 6.37 10.24
N ALA A 438 23.52 5.92 9.00
CA ALA A 438 24.65 6.32 8.17
C ALA A 438 24.54 7.76 7.66
N THR A 439 23.33 8.19 7.30
CA THR A 439 23.06 9.54 6.78
C THR A 439 22.90 10.57 7.90
N GLY A 440 22.32 10.17 9.03
CA GLY A 440 21.97 11.07 10.12
C GLY A 440 20.86 12.06 9.77
N TYR A 441 20.13 11.85 8.68
CA TYR A 441 19.03 12.72 8.27
C TYR A 441 17.90 12.66 9.29
N ALA A 442 17.27 13.81 9.55
CA ALA A 442 16.18 13.87 10.52
C ALA A 442 14.94 13.12 10.01
N GLY A 443 14.69 13.17 8.69
CA GLY A 443 13.59 12.45 8.07
C GLY A 443 12.84 13.22 6.98
N VAL A 444 11.76 12.60 6.52
CA VAL A 444 10.86 13.10 5.48
C VAL A 444 9.44 13.38 5.98
N GLY A 445 8.68 14.06 5.14
CA GLY A 445 7.24 14.25 5.25
C GLY A 445 6.52 13.90 3.96
N TYR A 446 5.44 13.14 4.05
CA TYR A 446 4.60 12.77 2.92
C TYR A 446 3.12 13.00 3.24
N TYR A 447 2.41 13.58 2.28
CA TYR A 447 0.98 13.82 2.36
C TYR A 447 0.29 13.35 1.08
N ALA A 448 -0.84 12.67 1.25
CA ALA A 448 -1.74 12.33 0.16
C ALA A 448 -3.18 12.65 0.55
N GLY A 449 -3.77 13.66 -0.11
CA GLY A 449 -5.18 14.05 0.07
C GLY A 449 -6.18 13.22 -0.74
N THR A 450 -5.70 12.24 -1.50
CA THR A 450 -6.51 11.36 -2.37
C THR A 450 -6.07 9.91 -2.20
N ALA A 451 -6.72 8.99 -2.91
CA ALA A 451 -6.33 7.58 -2.91
C ALA A 451 -4.88 7.45 -3.38
N ILE A 452 -4.06 6.73 -2.62
CA ILE A 452 -2.66 6.51 -2.94
C ILE A 452 -2.26 5.07 -2.64
N THR A 453 -1.43 4.48 -3.50
CA THR A 453 -0.88 3.15 -3.28
C THR A 453 0.35 3.19 -2.38
N GLY A 454 0.70 2.05 -1.77
CA GLY A 454 1.96 1.92 -1.02
C GLY A 454 3.18 2.18 -1.91
N ARG A 455 3.13 1.69 -3.15
CA ARG A 455 4.18 1.86 -4.16
C ARG A 455 4.39 3.33 -4.53
N ASP A 456 3.32 4.07 -4.77
CA ASP A 456 3.41 5.50 -5.10
C ASP A 456 3.98 6.32 -3.94
N ALA A 457 3.57 6.01 -2.70
CA ALA A 457 4.13 6.64 -1.51
C ALA A 457 5.63 6.36 -1.35
N MET A 458 6.05 5.12 -1.59
CA MET A 458 7.48 4.75 -1.61
C MET A 458 8.25 5.49 -2.71
N ASN A 459 7.70 5.51 -3.94
CA ASN A 459 8.31 6.18 -5.08
C ASN A 459 8.45 7.71 -4.87
N ALA A 460 7.63 8.31 -4.01
CA ALA A 460 7.79 9.70 -3.60
C ALA A 460 8.89 9.88 -2.53
N ILE A 461 9.03 8.93 -1.60
CA ILE A 461 9.94 9.04 -0.44
C ILE A 461 11.38 8.65 -0.78
N LEU A 462 11.59 7.47 -1.38
CA LEU A 462 12.91 6.89 -1.59
C LEU A 462 13.89 7.78 -2.36
N PRO A 463 13.47 8.54 -3.41
CA PRO A 463 14.36 9.46 -4.11
C PRO A 463 14.99 10.54 -3.22
N SER A 464 14.32 10.93 -2.13
CA SER A 464 14.86 11.92 -1.18
C SER A 464 16.16 11.44 -0.54
N TYR A 465 16.30 10.12 -0.33
CA TYR A 465 17.51 9.52 0.26
C TYR A 465 18.48 9.00 -0.80
N GLY A 466 18.18 9.10 -2.09
CA GLY A 466 18.93 8.40 -3.14
C GLY A 466 18.93 6.88 -2.94
N VAL A 467 17.82 6.35 -2.42
CA VAL A 467 17.64 4.93 -2.09
C VAL A 467 16.86 4.24 -3.21
N GLY A 468 17.32 3.05 -3.58
CA GLY A 468 16.55 2.09 -4.37
C GLY A 468 16.11 0.92 -3.50
N CYS A 469 15.14 0.15 -3.99
CA CYS A 469 14.73 -1.11 -3.38
C CYS A 469 14.74 -2.24 -4.38
N TYR A 470 14.93 -3.46 -3.90
CA TYR A 470 14.85 -4.70 -4.67
C TYR A 470 14.34 -5.83 -3.80
N GLN A 471 13.90 -6.93 -4.40
CA GLN A 471 13.44 -8.11 -3.68
C GLN A 471 14.59 -9.11 -3.52
N ASP A 472 14.82 -9.61 -2.29
CA ASP A 472 15.75 -10.71 -2.05
C ASP A 472 15.13 -12.09 -2.35
N ALA A 473 15.95 -13.14 -2.20
CA ALA A 473 15.54 -14.52 -2.48
C ALA A 473 14.37 -15.02 -1.60
N ASP A 474 14.31 -14.54 -0.35
CA ASP A 474 13.23 -14.86 0.60
C ASP A 474 11.94 -14.08 0.30
N GLY A 475 12.02 -13.12 -0.63
CA GLY A 475 10.92 -12.27 -1.04
C GLY A 475 10.72 -11.05 -0.17
N ALA A 476 11.70 -10.69 0.65
CA ALA A 476 11.68 -9.46 1.42
C ALA A 476 12.17 -8.28 0.59
N LEU A 477 11.51 -7.13 0.75
CA LEU A 477 11.98 -5.88 0.16
C LEU A 477 13.22 -5.37 0.90
N ARG A 478 14.31 -5.21 0.16
CA ARG A 478 15.59 -4.67 0.62
C ARG A 478 15.75 -3.24 0.17
N PHE A 479 16.46 -2.44 0.97
CA PHE A 479 16.69 -1.02 0.69
C PHE A 479 18.18 -0.74 0.67
N VAL A 480 18.62 0.01 -0.33
CA VAL A 480 20.03 0.36 -0.49
C VAL A 480 20.18 1.79 -0.97
N GLN A 481 20.99 2.57 -0.27
CA GLN A 481 21.39 3.88 -0.74
C GLN A 481 22.47 3.73 -1.80
N VAL A 482 22.27 4.34 -2.97
CA VAL A 482 23.30 4.35 -4.01
C VAL A 482 24.50 5.13 -3.51
N ALA A 483 25.70 4.56 -3.60
CA ALA A 483 26.95 5.16 -3.17
C ALA A 483 27.98 5.18 -4.30
N ALA A 484 28.97 6.07 -4.22
CA ALA A 484 30.10 6.06 -5.15
C ALA A 484 30.89 4.75 -4.96
N PRO A 485 31.10 3.92 -6.01
CA PRO A 485 31.71 2.61 -5.84
C PRO A 485 33.14 2.67 -5.27
N GLU A 486 33.89 3.73 -5.57
CA GLU A 486 35.25 3.93 -5.09
C GLU A 486 35.36 4.26 -3.59
N GLU A 487 34.24 4.61 -2.94
CA GLU A 487 34.19 4.85 -1.49
C GLU A 487 33.90 3.56 -0.71
N TRP A 488 33.61 2.46 -1.40
CA TRP A 488 33.32 1.19 -0.76
C TRP A 488 34.57 0.55 -0.16
N ALA A 489 34.58 0.44 1.17
CA ALA A 489 35.64 -0.21 1.94
C ALA A 489 35.26 -1.61 2.46
N GLY A 490 34.06 -2.10 2.12
CA GLY A 490 33.57 -3.41 2.54
C GLY A 490 34.07 -4.55 1.66
N GLU A 491 33.56 -5.76 1.92
CA GLU A 491 33.79 -6.92 1.06
C GLU A 491 33.19 -6.71 -0.33
N LEU A 492 33.91 -7.15 -1.36
CA LEU A 492 33.43 -7.07 -2.74
C LEU A 492 32.51 -8.26 -3.02
N ALA A 493 31.35 -8.01 -3.63
CA ALA A 493 30.40 -9.06 -3.99
C ALA A 493 30.92 -9.98 -5.10
N PHE A 494 31.85 -9.50 -5.92
CA PHE A 494 32.54 -10.25 -6.96
C PHE A 494 33.84 -9.55 -7.37
N ASP A 495 34.72 -10.31 -8.02
CA ASP A 495 35.93 -9.81 -8.66
C ASP A 495 36.08 -10.49 -10.02
N LEU A 496 35.67 -9.81 -11.09
CA LEU A 496 35.62 -10.37 -12.44
C LEU A 496 36.76 -9.79 -13.28
N ALA A 497 37.51 -10.68 -13.94
CA ALA A 497 38.49 -10.35 -14.94
C ALA A 497 37.96 -10.65 -16.35
N GLY A 498 38.61 -10.10 -17.38
CA GLY A 498 38.20 -10.31 -18.77
C GLY A 498 38.16 -11.79 -19.22
N GLY A 499 38.84 -12.69 -18.53
CA GLY A 499 38.78 -14.14 -18.79
C GLY A 499 37.52 -14.82 -18.26
N ASP A 500 36.80 -14.18 -17.35
CA ASP A 500 35.56 -14.69 -16.73
C ASP A 500 34.31 -14.30 -17.56
N LEU A 501 34.47 -13.39 -18.51
CA LEU A 501 33.37 -12.86 -19.32
C LEU A 501 33.10 -13.75 -20.53
N ALA A 502 31.83 -14.09 -20.75
CA ALA A 502 31.37 -14.85 -21.90
C ALA A 502 31.32 -14.01 -23.19
N GLU A 503 31.17 -12.69 -23.05
CA GLU A 503 31.10 -11.73 -24.15
C GLU A 503 31.98 -10.51 -23.88
N ASP A 504 32.24 -9.72 -24.93
CA ASP A 504 32.93 -8.44 -24.79
C ASP A 504 32.13 -7.47 -23.90
N LEU A 505 32.83 -6.85 -22.95
CA LEU A 505 32.25 -5.85 -22.07
C LEU A 505 31.77 -4.62 -22.86
N LEU A 506 30.52 -4.23 -22.65
CA LEU A 506 29.94 -3.01 -23.24
C LEU A 506 30.02 -1.85 -22.25
N ALA A 507 30.69 -0.77 -22.64
CA ALA A 507 30.79 0.45 -21.83
C ALA A 507 29.97 1.58 -22.47
N VAL A 508 29.03 2.15 -21.72
CA VAL A 508 28.15 3.24 -22.15
C VAL A 508 28.30 4.41 -21.18
N PRO A 509 28.58 5.64 -21.63
CA PRO A 509 28.59 6.80 -20.76
C PRO A 509 27.26 6.95 -20.02
N ASP A 510 27.31 7.19 -18.71
CA ASP A 510 26.12 7.57 -17.94
C ASP A 510 25.86 9.05 -18.16
N GLU A 511 24.80 9.34 -18.92
CA GLU A 511 24.38 10.70 -19.22
C GLU A 511 23.75 11.41 -18.01
N ALA A 512 23.19 10.67 -17.05
CA ALA A 512 22.43 11.17 -15.90
C ALA A 512 21.35 12.21 -16.30
N PRO A 513 20.28 11.80 -17.04
CA PRO A 513 19.24 12.68 -17.59
C PRO A 513 18.60 13.65 -16.63
N ASN A 514 18.36 13.21 -15.40
CA ASN A 514 17.63 13.97 -14.40
C ASN A 514 18.55 14.64 -13.38
N LEU A 515 19.87 14.54 -13.54
CA LEU A 515 20.82 15.14 -12.61
C LEU A 515 20.59 16.66 -12.53
N THR A 516 20.54 17.16 -11.30
CA THR A 516 20.38 18.58 -10.99
C THR A 516 21.28 18.93 -9.82
N ARG A 517 21.61 20.22 -9.70
CA ARG A 517 22.33 20.77 -8.55
C ARG A 517 21.41 21.37 -7.49
N ARG A 518 20.10 21.33 -7.72
CA ARG A 518 19.12 22.00 -6.88
C ARG A 518 18.24 20.95 -6.24
N MET A 519 18.00 21.08 -4.95
CA MET A 519 17.08 20.21 -4.22
C MET A 519 16.10 21.07 -3.44
N ALA A 520 14.82 20.88 -3.70
CA ALA A 520 13.75 21.49 -2.94
C ALA A 520 13.49 20.68 -1.67
N TYR A 521 13.10 21.35 -0.60
CA TYR A 521 12.76 20.72 0.68
C TYR A 521 11.53 21.40 1.31
N ARG A 522 10.93 20.70 2.27
CA ARG A 522 9.70 21.09 2.97
C ARG A 522 8.57 21.36 1.96
N PRO A 523 8.07 20.31 1.31
CA PRO A 523 6.97 20.43 0.36
C PRO A 523 5.70 20.93 1.05
N ASN A 524 4.93 21.73 0.33
CA ASN A 524 3.57 22.09 0.73
C ASN A 524 2.60 21.02 0.23
N ALA A 525 1.82 20.44 1.14
CA ALA A 525 0.71 19.55 0.79
C ALA A 525 -0.32 20.27 -0.08
N GLN A 526 -0.60 21.54 0.22
CA GLN A 526 -1.38 22.43 -0.62
C GLN A 526 -0.62 23.74 -0.85
N ALA A 527 -0.33 24.05 -2.11
CA ALA A 527 0.08 25.40 -2.52
C ALA A 527 -1.16 26.31 -2.55
N LEU A 528 -1.11 27.43 -1.84
CA LEU A 528 -2.19 28.41 -1.78
C LEU A 528 -2.13 29.34 -3.00
N SER A 529 -3.28 29.79 -3.49
CA SER A 529 -3.35 30.84 -4.50
C SER A 529 -3.30 32.23 -3.85
N ALA A 530 -2.94 33.27 -4.62
CA ALA A 530 -2.95 34.63 -4.10
C ALA A 530 -4.32 35.09 -3.56
N SER A 531 -5.43 34.53 -4.09
CA SER A 531 -6.78 34.80 -3.61
C SER A 531 -7.14 34.08 -2.31
N ASP A 532 -6.41 33.01 -1.97
CA ASP A 532 -6.60 32.29 -0.71
C ASP A 532 -6.00 33.03 0.48
N LEU A 533 -5.17 34.04 0.23
CA LEU A 533 -4.35 34.67 1.24
C LEU A 533 -4.95 36.01 1.73
N VAL A 534 -4.75 36.34 3.00
CA VAL A 534 -5.18 37.63 3.57
C VAL A 534 -4.54 38.81 2.84
N THR A 535 -5.30 39.87 2.55
CA THR A 535 -4.76 41.02 1.82
C THR A 535 -3.78 41.85 2.66
N ASP A 536 -3.83 41.71 3.98
CA ASP A 536 -2.93 42.40 4.90
C ASP A 536 -1.47 41.96 4.67
N VAL A 537 -0.62 42.95 4.45
CA VAL A 537 0.81 42.77 4.19
C VAL A 537 1.64 42.83 5.48
N VAL A 538 1.06 43.29 6.58
CA VAL A 538 1.70 43.32 7.89
C VAL A 538 1.71 41.93 8.50
N ASP A 539 0.55 41.27 8.53
CA ASP A 539 0.40 39.93 9.10
C ASP A 539 0.94 38.84 8.16
N MET A 540 0.95 39.11 6.85
CA MET A 540 1.50 38.20 5.86
C MET A 540 2.44 38.90 4.87
N PRO A 541 3.74 39.02 5.24
CA PRO A 541 4.79 39.58 4.39
C PRO A 541 5.00 38.81 3.09
N GLN A 542 5.58 39.46 2.07
CA GLN A 542 5.77 38.86 0.74
C GLN A 542 6.54 37.53 0.77
N TRP A 543 7.60 37.42 1.58
CA TRP A 543 8.36 36.17 1.68
C TRP A 543 7.50 34.98 2.15
N ARG A 544 6.55 35.21 3.05
CA ARG A 544 5.63 34.18 3.55
C ARG A 544 4.59 33.82 2.49
N ARG A 545 4.16 34.79 1.67
CA ARG A 545 3.28 34.56 0.51
C ARG A 545 3.97 33.64 -0.50
N ASP A 546 5.21 33.97 -0.86
CA ASP A 546 6.00 33.17 -1.80
C ASP A 546 6.19 31.72 -1.29
N GLU A 547 6.44 31.55 0.01
CA GLU A 547 6.52 30.23 0.64
C GLU A 547 5.19 29.45 0.59
N LEU A 548 4.05 30.10 0.84
CA LEU A 548 2.73 29.45 0.88
C LEU A 548 2.19 29.13 -0.52
N MET A 549 2.59 29.92 -1.52
CA MET A 549 2.19 29.74 -2.91
C MET A 549 3.09 28.76 -3.68
N GLY A 550 4.30 28.50 -3.19
CA GLY A 550 5.22 27.53 -3.78
C GLY A 550 4.80 26.08 -3.53
N LEU A 551 5.28 25.16 -4.38
CA LEU A 551 5.16 23.71 -4.14
C LEU A 551 6.03 23.23 -2.97
N PHE A 552 7.02 24.04 -2.59
CA PHE A 552 7.96 23.80 -1.51
C PHE A 552 8.36 25.12 -0.87
N ARG A 553 8.82 25.08 0.38
CA ARG A 553 9.16 26.30 1.13
C ARG A 553 10.50 26.89 0.76
N ALA A 554 11.46 26.04 0.41
CA ALA A 554 12.80 26.50 0.07
C ALA A 554 13.56 25.43 -0.73
N GLN A 555 14.72 25.81 -1.25
CA GLN A 555 15.62 24.93 -1.97
C GLN A 555 17.07 25.23 -1.62
N VAL A 556 17.93 24.23 -1.78
CA VAL A 556 19.37 24.28 -1.57
C VAL A 556 20.12 24.01 -2.88
N TYR A 557 21.41 24.33 -2.88
CA TYR A 557 22.27 24.22 -4.06
C TYR A 557 23.51 23.40 -3.70
N GLY A 558 23.74 22.31 -4.44
CA GLY A 558 24.90 21.46 -4.25
C GLY A 558 26.21 22.20 -4.55
N ALA A 559 27.20 22.01 -3.69
CA ALA A 559 28.52 22.62 -3.77
C ALA A 559 29.53 21.74 -4.55
N GLY A 560 30.50 22.40 -5.20
CA GLY A 560 31.60 21.73 -5.91
C GLY A 560 31.47 21.69 -7.43
N ALA A 561 32.56 21.39 -8.13
CA ALA A 561 32.55 21.27 -9.59
C ALA A 561 32.07 19.87 -10.00
N MET A 562 31.14 19.77 -10.94
CA MET A 562 30.82 18.49 -11.60
C MET A 562 31.70 18.31 -12.82
N HIS A 563 31.82 17.07 -13.30
CA HIS A 563 32.50 16.80 -14.56
C HIS A 563 31.83 17.58 -15.71
N PRO A 564 32.57 18.16 -16.68
CA PRO A 564 32.00 18.95 -17.77
C PRO A 564 30.91 18.25 -18.60
N HIS A 565 30.90 16.92 -18.61
CA HIS A 565 29.85 16.10 -19.23
C HIS A 565 28.45 16.41 -18.66
N TYR A 566 28.36 16.75 -17.36
CA TYR A 566 27.11 16.97 -16.64
C TYR A 566 26.69 18.44 -16.55
N ARG A 567 27.27 19.35 -17.36
CA ARG A 567 27.01 20.79 -17.27
C ARG A 567 25.52 21.17 -17.37
N ARG A 568 24.69 20.35 -18.01
CA ARG A 568 23.23 20.57 -18.06
C ARG A 568 22.57 20.66 -16.67
N ALA A 569 23.13 19.97 -15.68
CA ALA A 569 22.59 19.93 -14.33
C ALA A 569 22.68 21.30 -13.61
N ASP A 570 23.52 22.22 -14.10
CA ASP A 570 23.59 23.60 -13.60
C ASP A 570 22.28 24.38 -13.87
N GLY A 571 21.56 24.04 -14.95
CA GLY A 571 20.30 24.68 -15.35
C GLY A 571 19.04 23.84 -15.12
N ALA A 572 19.19 22.59 -14.70
CA ALA A 572 18.08 21.65 -14.50
C ALA A 572 17.23 22.01 -13.28
N ASP A 573 15.92 21.79 -13.35
CA ASP A 573 14.97 22.07 -12.26
C ASP A 573 15.34 21.36 -10.96
N PRO A 574 14.93 21.90 -9.80
CA PRO A 574 15.19 21.23 -8.52
C PRO A 574 14.52 19.86 -8.45
N VAL A 575 15.24 18.88 -7.93
CA VAL A 575 14.63 17.62 -7.53
C VAL A 575 13.78 17.88 -6.29
N LEU A 576 12.54 17.40 -6.30
CA LEU A 576 11.63 17.52 -5.17
C LEU A 576 11.97 16.46 -4.13
N SER A 577 12.63 16.87 -3.04
CA SER A 577 12.80 16.00 -1.87
C SER A 577 11.65 16.22 -0.89
N LEU A 578 11.42 15.22 -0.06
CA LEU A 578 10.45 15.25 1.02
C LEU A 578 11.08 15.60 2.37
N PHE A 579 12.35 16.02 2.40
CA PHE A 579 13.01 16.42 3.65
C PHE A 579 12.33 17.61 4.30
N TRP A 580 12.15 17.57 5.62
CA TRP A 580 11.65 18.73 6.37
C TRP A 580 12.74 19.81 6.57
N ASN A 581 13.98 19.37 6.73
CA ASN A 581 15.13 20.19 7.08
C ASN A 581 16.01 20.50 5.85
N GLY A 582 16.41 21.76 5.71
CA GLY A 582 17.33 22.17 4.64
C GLY A 582 18.74 21.58 4.78
N ALA A 583 19.16 21.23 6.00
CA ALA A 583 20.47 20.59 6.23
C ALA A 583 20.55 19.18 5.60
N ASP A 584 19.48 18.39 5.73
CA ASP A 584 19.39 17.05 5.14
C ASP A 584 19.39 17.14 3.62
N ALA A 585 18.57 18.04 3.06
CA ALA A 585 18.54 18.29 1.63
C ALA A 585 19.91 18.79 1.09
N GLN A 586 20.61 19.64 1.86
CA GLN A 586 21.94 20.12 1.47
C GLN A 586 22.96 18.98 1.48
N ALA A 587 22.96 18.14 2.52
CA ALA A 587 23.86 17.01 2.62
C ALA A 587 23.64 16.00 1.49
N GLU A 588 22.38 15.71 1.14
CA GLU A 588 22.07 14.79 0.04
C GLU A 588 22.48 15.36 -1.32
N ILE A 589 22.14 16.62 -1.63
CA ILE A 589 22.50 17.19 -2.94
C ILE A 589 24.02 17.34 -3.09
N ASP A 590 24.75 17.64 -2.01
CA ASP A 590 26.22 17.68 -2.00
C ASP A 590 26.81 16.30 -2.25
N ARG A 591 26.25 15.26 -1.63
CA ARG A 591 26.64 13.85 -1.83
C ARG A 591 26.45 13.43 -3.27
N VAL A 592 25.28 13.70 -3.87
CA VAL A 592 25.01 13.37 -5.28
C VAL A 592 25.93 14.15 -6.22
N VAL A 593 26.13 15.45 -6.01
CA VAL A 593 27.06 16.27 -6.81
C VAL A 593 28.50 15.74 -6.70
N ALA A 594 28.92 15.24 -5.52
CA ALA A 594 30.23 14.63 -5.33
C ALA A 594 30.42 13.37 -6.19
N MET A 595 29.39 12.53 -6.35
CA MET A 595 29.45 11.33 -7.19
C MET A 595 29.73 11.64 -8.67
N TYR A 596 29.21 12.76 -9.16
CA TYR A 596 29.31 13.19 -10.56
C TYR A 596 30.46 14.18 -10.82
N ARG A 597 31.44 14.24 -9.91
CA ARG A 597 32.72 14.96 -10.13
C ARG A 597 33.57 14.29 -11.21
N VAL A 598 33.39 13.00 -11.41
CA VAL A 598 34.01 12.20 -12.47
C VAL A 598 32.94 11.75 -13.46
N GLN A 599 33.34 11.49 -14.70
CA GLN A 599 32.43 10.87 -15.67
C GLN A 599 32.17 9.41 -15.29
N ARG A 600 30.90 9.04 -15.20
CA ARG A 600 30.44 7.69 -14.87
C ARG A 600 30.05 6.93 -16.13
N PHE A 601 30.09 5.61 -16.03
CA PHE A 601 29.72 4.71 -17.12
C PHE A 601 28.85 3.58 -16.59
N PHE A 602 27.96 3.09 -17.44
CA PHE A 602 27.35 1.78 -17.30
C PHE A 602 28.20 0.74 -18.03
N TYR A 603 28.50 -0.37 -17.35
CA TYR A 603 29.16 -1.52 -17.93
C TYR A 603 28.18 -2.69 -17.95
N ARG A 604 27.98 -3.30 -19.12
CA ARG A 604 27.23 -4.56 -19.24
C ARG A 604 28.23 -5.70 -19.41
N VAL A 605 28.13 -6.69 -18.53
CA VAL A 605 28.97 -7.90 -18.54
C VAL A 605 28.09 -9.14 -18.51
N SER A 606 28.51 -10.18 -19.22
CA SER A 606 27.84 -11.48 -19.30
C SER A 606 28.82 -12.55 -18.79
N VAL A 607 28.38 -13.40 -17.86
CA VAL A 607 29.11 -14.55 -17.33
C VAL A 607 28.24 -15.78 -17.56
N GLN A 608 28.84 -16.89 -17.99
CA GLN A 608 28.12 -18.14 -18.31
C GLN A 608 28.55 -19.28 -17.39
N GLY A 609 27.58 -20.08 -16.94
CA GLY A 609 27.85 -21.32 -16.21
C GLY A 609 28.33 -21.16 -14.77
N ASP A 610 28.33 -19.95 -14.20
CA ASP A 610 28.74 -19.71 -12.82
C ASP A 610 27.53 -19.68 -11.89
N GLN A 611 27.25 -20.82 -11.26
CA GLN A 611 26.12 -20.95 -10.34
C GLN A 611 26.37 -20.22 -9.01
N GLU A 612 27.62 -19.93 -8.63
CA GLU A 612 27.96 -19.27 -7.37
C GLU A 612 27.86 -17.74 -7.49
N LEU A 613 28.02 -17.18 -8.69
CA LEU A 613 27.87 -15.75 -8.93
C LEU A 613 26.41 -15.30 -8.76
N ALA A 614 26.12 -14.68 -7.62
CA ALA A 614 24.78 -14.18 -7.28
C ALA A 614 24.81 -12.81 -6.58
N PRO A 615 25.40 -11.76 -7.20
CA PRO A 615 25.40 -10.44 -6.59
C PRO A 615 23.98 -9.84 -6.57
N HIS A 616 23.74 -8.91 -5.65
CA HIS A 616 22.49 -8.17 -5.52
C HIS A 616 22.65 -6.71 -5.95
N PRO A 617 21.57 -6.06 -6.43
CA PRO A 617 21.57 -4.63 -6.68
C PRO A 617 22.01 -3.81 -5.46
N GLY A 618 22.81 -2.78 -5.71
CA GLY A 618 23.41 -1.90 -4.70
C GLY A 618 24.69 -2.44 -4.06
N GLN A 619 25.06 -3.71 -4.25
CA GLN A 619 26.37 -4.20 -3.85
C GLN A 619 27.48 -3.66 -4.76
N VAL A 620 28.71 -3.66 -4.26
CA VAL A 620 29.89 -3.23 -5.02
C VAL A 620 30.78 -4.43 -5.30
N GLY A 621 31.20 -4.58 -6.55
CA GLY A 621 32.20 -5.55 -6.99
C GLY A 621 33.36 -4.87 -7.70
N ARG A 622 34.26 -5.67 -8.27
CA ARG A 622 35.39 -5.18 -9.06
C ARG A 622 35.39 -5.82 -10.45
N ILE A 623 35.68 -5.01 -11.47
CA ILE A 623 35.90 -5.48 -12.84
C ILE A 623 37.29 -5.10 -13.33
N ALA A 624 38.00 -6.04 -13.94
CA ALA A 624 39.27 -5.83 -14.61
C ALA A 624 39.19 -6.23 -16.08
N TYR A 625 39.46 -5.28 -16.99
CA TYR A 625 39.35 -5.50 -18.43
C TYR A 625 40.46 -4.79 -19.19
N SER A 626 40.93 -5.35 -20.32
CA SER A 626 42.11 -4.87 -21.04
C SER A 626 41.89 -3.58 -21.85
N ARG A 627 40.73 -2.94 -21.71
CA ARG A 627 40.29 -1.76 -22.46
C ARG A 627 39.54 -0.84 -21.51
N TYR A 628 39.29 0.39 -21.97
CA TYR A 628 38.49 1.40 -21.27
C TYR A 628 39.10 1.89 -19.93
N GLY A 629 40.39 1.65 -19.68
CA GLY A 629 41.05 2.08 -18.45
C GLY A 629 40.72 1.20 -17.24
N LEU A 630 40.28 -0.05 -17.47
CA LEU A 630 39.89 -1.01 -16.43
C LEU A 630 41.00 -1.99 -16.08
N GLU A 631 42.21 -1.83 -16.60
CA GLU A 631 43.29 -2.82 -16.50
C GLU A 631 43.76 -3.04 -15.05
N ALA A 632 43.70 -1.99 -14.22
CA ALA A 632 44.07 -2.04 -12.81
C ALA A 632 42.95 -2.58 -11.90
N GLY A 633 41.79 -2.91 -12.46
CA GLY A 633 40.57 -3.19 -11.71
C GLY A 633 39.86 -1.92 -11.27
N LYS A 634 38.55 -1.83 -11.51
CA LYS A 634 37.69 -0.71 -11.08
C LYS A 634 36.55 -1.24 -10.21
N GLN A 635 36.30 -0.58 -9.08
CA GLN A 635 35.10 -0.83 -8.28
C GLN A 635 33.87 -0.30 -9.01
N VAL A 636 32.82 -1.11 -9.03
CA VAL A 636 31.56 -0.80 -9.70
C VAL A 636 30.38 -1.28 -8.87
N LEU A 637 29.31 -0.50 -8.84
CA LEU A 637 28.07 -0.81 -8.15
C LEU A 637 27.14 -1.60 -9.08
N VAL A 638 26.48 -2.62 -8.55
CA VAL A 638 25.49 -3.40 -9.28
C VAL A 638 24.20 -2.61 -9.38
N ARG A 639 23.80 -2.21 -10.59
CA ARG A 639 22.49 -1.59 -10.82
C ARG A 639 21.43 -2.65 -11.06
N ARG A 640 21.70 -3.59 -11.95
CA ARG A 640 20.76 -4.62 -12.43
C ARG A 640 21.44 -5.95 -12.59
N VAL A 641 20.72 -7.01 -12.24
CA VAL A 641 21.14 -8.41 -12.34
C VAL A 641 20.06 -9.16 -13.08
N GLU A 642 20.44 -9.82 -14.18
CA GLU A 642 19.63 -10.82 -14.85
C GLU A 642 20.31 -12.17 -14.64
N ARG A 643 19.67 -13.11 -13.95
CA ARG A 643 20.29 -14.38 -13.56
C ARG A 643 19.39 -15.56 -13.87
N ASN A 644 19.97 -16.61 -14.42
CA ASN A 644 19.35 -17.91 -14.56
C ASN A 644 19.98 -18.90 -13.57
N PRO A 645 19.29 -19.28 -12.47
CA PRO A 645 19.84 -20.20 -11.48
C PRO A 645 20.12 -21.60 -12.01
N ALA A 646 19.40 -22.05 -13.04
CA ALA A 646 19.56 -23.38 -13.60
C ALA A 646 20.85 -23.47 -14.44
N THR A 647 21.08 -22.49 -15.30
CA THR A 647 22.27 -22.48 -16.18
C THR A 647 23.51 -21.84 -15.53
N GLY A 648 23.34 -20.99 -14.51
CA GLY A 648 24.42 -20.16 -13.96
C GLY A 648 24.75 -18.96 -14.84
N ASP A 649 23.90 -18.62 -15.81
CA ASP A 649 24.11 -17.46 -16.66
C ASP A 649 23.71 -16.18 -15.91
N VAL A 650 24.59 -15.18 -15.98
CA VAL A 650 24.42 -13.90 -15.29
C VAL A 650 24.77 -12.76 -16.23
N VAL A 651 23.85 -11.80 -16.39
CA VAL A 651 24.10 -10.53 -17.04
C VAL A 651 24.00 -9.42 -16.00
N LEU A 652 25.08 -8.68 -15.81
CA LEU A 652 25.15 -7.56 -14.86
C LEU A 652 25.18 -6.24 -15.62
N THR A 653 24.37 -5.28 -15.18
CA THR A 653 24.57 -3.86 -15.48
C THR A 653 25.18 -3.19 -14.26
N LEU A 654 26.39 -2.70 -14.43
CA LEU A 654 27.23 -2.14 -13.38
C LEU A 654 27.42 -0.63 -13.61
N TRP A 655 27.57 0.16 -12.56
CA TRP A 655 27.75 1.61 -12.62
C TRP A 655 29.02 2.02 -11.88
N GLY A 656 29.84 2.90 -12.48
CA GLY A 656 31.01 3.45 -11.78
C GLY A 656 31.95 4.31 -12.59
#